data_AF-J2GYQ8-F1
#
_entry.id   AF-J2GYQ8-F1
#
_cell.length_a   1.000
_cell.length_b   1.000
_cell.length_c   1.000
_cell.angle_alpha   90.00
_cell.angle_beta   90.00
_cell.angle_gamma   90.00
#
_symmetry.space_group_name_H-M   'P 1'
#
loop_
_entity.id
_entity.type
_entity.pdbx_description
1 polymer ?
#
loop_
_entity_poly.entity_id
_entity_poly.type
_entity_poly.pdbx_seq_one_letter_code
_entity_poly.pdbx_strand_id
1 'polypeptide(L)'
;MKPPLVDPQDMQAVIRKMREMVPFYTPEWRFTPEDPDAGTALFLLFADMLMNNRERLNQVPERNFIAFLNMLGVGMAQARPAETFLTFELSTGVQKPVWIPAGTKVSGKSALGDEVVFETDQPMLATPSLPTDLLFSNGSRDFLTDVTSWLGTNAPLSLLDCKALPNHQEHCWYLGHEDLFCLGDHASIQLTMVSNQERYLESLLTEKLANPELVEWTYLSEGEWVLFDKIEADQNRLRLEKKQRKKWESSEVQGIENRWLRCRVKPGMIHEWMKNGGSTSLTQIQMKTDYLPTDDPEGLAPDMLFSNDVQVSGSGCLAFGEQLAPYGMFFLSCEEALTKPGSTVALRFRMKTVAYPATHLSQPEPKWKWIMKESSFDPPATTPVTVSKVVWEYWNGSGWMVLLSGEDREKLFAGTESNEEIVVAFTCPDDLQPTTVQSQPGYWIRVRILQVEGLYGTNPVYMAPWLEDMRLTYSYRESLHEPEAILTQNDLDWQQPVGTGNHQASFQPFLPSECLHPAVYFGFEQPPLQGPLSFYFSFLPMEESPGAALVVQWEYKRKETGTTTWAKLQTIDQTAGFTESGTVRFAGPFDMEKSKMFERERYWIRAVNVDNRLGGGTLDARHPVLSGFYPNTIRAIQQETIRNEMAERIAEGPQAEYRLIRHPVMGEEVWVDETGSFLPSERKSWLEHPENRVELLYDSEGNEQKCWVLWKRVEHLHDSGPDDRHYCLESATGKILFGDGRHGRDLPQTGLGSVRVTYKVGGGTAGNLPAGQLNQLEQSIPFVQAVSNPVPAVGGSDQEMLKAALQRGPQTIKHRYRAVTAEDFEWLVREAHPEIPKVKCLPNRNSRLQREAGHVTVIVLPAAGCFGTQFLELRRSVTNYLLTHAAATVASPERIHVREPVYLEIAVTAELAVGSLEEIVEVELETLGKLARFLDPISGNLHGGGWEIGQRVHPSLLFALLKSVKGVRFVDHLTLAVFRTENGQRKELLATEYETIVHGIVTEGAHRISVRVHKS
;
A
#
# COMPACT_ATOMS: atom_id res chain seq x y z
N MET A 1 -2.90 -39.02 -34.03
CA MET A 1 -2.28 -40.06 -34.88
C MET A 1 -3.31 -40.47 -35.91
N LYS A 2 -2.92 -40.78 -37.15
CA LYS A 2 -3.87 -41.42 -38.08
C LYS A 2 -4.00 -42.89 -37.66
N PRO A 3 -5.23 -43.43 -37.55
CA PRO A 3 -5.40 -44.85 -37.25
C PRO A 3 -4.70 -45.68 -38.33
N PRO A 4 -4.07 -46.81 -37.95
CA PRO A 4 -3.44 -47.69 -38.93
C PRO A 4 -4.50 -48.23 -39.90
N LEU A 5 -4.20 -48.22 -41.20
CA LEU A 5 -5.07 -48.82 -42.20
C LEU A 5 -4.95 -50.35 -42.11
N VAL A 6 -6.08 -51.04 -42.07
CA VAL A 6 -6.15 -52.51 -42.08
C VAL A 6 -5.84 -53.04 -43.47
N ASP A 7 -6.37 -52.37 -44.52
CA ASP A 7 -6.05 -52.65 -45.92
C ASP A 7 -5.65 -51.33 -46.62
N PRO A 8 -4.35 -51.11 -46.92
CA PRO A 8 -3.87 -49.88 -47.54
C PRO A 8 -3.98 -49.87 -49.07
N GLN A 9 -4.48 -50.94 -49.70
CA GLN A 9 -4.53 -51.05 -51.15
C GLN A 9 -5.58 -50.10 -51.76
N ASP A 10 -5.13 -49.22 -52.64
CA ASP A 10 -5.98 -48.36 -53.44
C ASP A 10 -6.52 -49.06 -54.70
N MET A 11 -7.42 -48.38 -55.41
CA MET A 11 -8.02 -48.87 -56.66
C MET A 11 -6.96 -49.31 -57.67
N GLN A 12 -5.86 -48.55 -57.80
CA GLN A 12 -4.79 -48.86 -58.75
C GLN A 12 -4.02 -50.13 -58.35
N ALA A 13 -3.80 -50.36 -57.06
CA ALA A 13 -3.18 -51.59 -56.57
C ALA A 13 -4.05 -52.82 -56.87
N VAL A 14 -5.38 -52.69 -56.77
CA VAL A 14 -6.32 -53.78 -57.11
C VAL A 14 -6.32 -54.06 -58.61
N ILE A 15 -6.36 -53.02 -59.44
CA ILE A 15 -6.27 -53.15 -60.90
C ILE A 15 -4.93 -53.77 -61.31
N ARG A 16 -3.81 -53.36 -60.69
CA ARG A 16 -2.49 -53.92 -60.96
C ARG A 16 -2.41 -55.39 -60.59
N LYS A 17 -2.91 -55.75 -59.40
CA LYS A 17 -2.97 -57.15 -58.95
C LYS A 17 -3.81 -58.00 -59.91
N MET A 18 -4.92 -57.47 -60.41
CA MET A 18 -5.73 -58.17 -61.40
C MET A 18 -4.96 -58.37 -62.71
N ARG A 19 -4.30 -57.33 -63.21
CA ARG A 19 -3.44 -57.39 -64.40
C ARG A 19 -2.33 -58.44 -64.28
N GLU A 20 -1.77 -58.62 -63.08
CA GLU A 20 -0.77 -59.66 -62.79
C GLU A 20 -1.38 -61.06 -62.73
N MET A 21 -2.63 -61.20 -62.27
CA MET A 21 -3.31 -62.49 -62.12
C MET A 21 -3.90 -63.02 -63.44
N VAL A 22 -4.47 -62.16 -64.29
CA VAL A 22 -5.17 -62.52 -65.52
C VAL A 22 -4.38 -63.50 -66.42
N PRO A 23 -3.06 -63.32 -66.68
CA PRO A 23 -2.29 -64.24 -67.53
C PRO A 23 -2.23 -65.69 -67.02
N PHE A 24 -2.42 -65.93 -65.72
CA PHE A 24 -2.31 -67.25 -65.10
C PHE A 24 -3.64 -67.99 -65.00
N TYR A 25 -4.75 -67.25 -64.88
CA TYR A 25 -6.08 -67.84 -64.65
C TYR A 25 -6.98 -67.79 -65.89
N THR A 26 -6.84 -66.75 -66.73
CA THR A 26 -7.69 -66.50 -67.90
C THR A 26 -6.86 -65.86 -69.02
N PRO A 27 -5.89 -66.58 -69.62
CA PRO A 27 -4.97 -66.02 -70.60
C PRO A 27 -5.66 -65.48 -71.87
N GLU A 28 -6.87 -65.95 -72.18
CA GLU A 28 -7.69 -65.49 -73.29
C GLU A 28 -8.37 -64.12 -73.05
N TRP A 29 -8.46 -63.67 -71.80
CA TRP A 29 -9.12 -62.40 -71.46
C TRP A 29 -8.14 -61.23 -71.59
N ARG A 30 -8.52 -60.24 -72.42
CA ARG A 30 -7.78 -59.00 -72.61
C ARG A 30 -8.21 -57.96 -71.59
N PHE A 31 -7.57 -57.98 -70.42
CA PHE A 31 -7.83 -57.01 -69.36
C PHE A 31 -7.28 -55.62 -69.71
N THR A 32 -8.16 -54.72 -70.16
CA THR A 32 -7.83 -53.34 -70.60
C THR A 32 -8.62 -52.29 -69.81
N PRO A 33 -8.12 -51.84 -68.63
CA PRO A 33 -8.80 -50.85 -67.79
C PRO A 33 -9.10 -49.52 -68.48
N GLU A 34 -8.29 -49.12 -69.46
CA GLU A 34 -8.39 -47.86 -70.19
C GLU A 34 -9.39 -47.93 -71.37
N ASP A 35 -9.74 -49.14 -71.83
CA ASP A 35 -10.75 -49.43 -72.85
C ASP A 35 -11.50 -50.72 -72.46
N PRO A 36 -12.46 -50.64 -71.51
CA PRO A 36 -12.95 -51.81 -70.80
C PRO A 36 -13.93 -52.64 -71.65
N ASP A 37 -13.60 -53.92 -71.84
CA ASP A 37 -14.58 -54.92 -72.28
C ASP A 37 -15.60 -55.25 -71.16
N ALA A 38 -16.62 -56.06 -71.47
CA ALA A 38 -17.67 -56.38 -70.50
C ALA A 38 -17.13 -57.04 -69.21
N GLY A 39 -16.09 -57.89 -69.33
CA GLY A 39 -15.41 -58.49 -68.19
C GLY A 39 -14.66 -57.47 -67.35
N THR A 40 -13.95 -56.53 -68.00
CA THR A 40 -13.21 -55.46 -67.33
C THR A 40 -14.16 -54.48 -66.65
N ALA A 41 -15.29 -54.14 -67.27
CA ALA A 41 -16.32 -53.30 -66.65
C ALA A 41 -16.92 -53.95 -65.39
N LEU A 42 -17.21 -55.25 -65.42
CA LEU A 42 -17.68 -55.99 -64.24
C LEU A 42 -16.63 -56.03 -63.12
N PHE A 43 -15.36 -56.22 -63.47
CA PHE A 43 -14.27 -56.15 -62.50
C PHE A 43 -14.13 -54.75 -61.89
N LEU A 44 -14.20 -53.68 -62.69
CA LEU A 44 -14.11 -52.31 -62.20
C LEU A 44 -15.27 -51.97 -61.26
N LEU A 45 -16.50 -52.42 -61.56
CA LEU A 45 -17.65 -52.32 -60.65
C LEU A 45 -17.40 -53.09 -59.33
N PHE A 46 -16.88 -54.32 -59.43
CA PHE A 46 -16.49 -55.08 -58.24
C PHE A 46 -15.42 -54.37 -57.42
N ALA A 47 -14.39 -53.81 -58.07
CA ALA A 47 -13.31 -53.09 -57.42
C ALA A 47 -13.84 -51.85 -56.70
N ASP A 48 -14.80 -51.13 -57.29
CA ASP A 48 -15.48 -49.98 -56.66
C ASP A 48 -16.30 -50.40 -55.42
N MET A 49 -17.10 -51.47 -55.55
CA MET A 49 -17.82 -52.05 -54.40
C MET A 49 -16.85 -52.51 -53.30
N LEU A 50 -15.69 -53.06 -53.67
CA LEU A 50 -14.64 -53.45 -52.74
C LEU A 50 -14.01 -52.24 -52.04
N MET A 51 -13.85 -51.10 -52.74
CA MET A 51 -13.34 -49.85 -52.12
C MET A 51 -14.26 -49.39 -51.00
N ASN A 52 -15.58 -49.38 -51.21
CA ASN A 52 -16.55 -49.02 -50.17
C ASN A 52 -16.47 -49.92 -48.92
N ASN A 53 -16.26 -51.22 -49.12
CA ASN A 53 -16.06 -52.16 -48.01
C ASN A 53 -14.73 -51.92 -47.28
N ARG A 54 -13.67 -51.58 -48.02
CA ARG A 54 -12.35 -51.23 -47.45
C ARG A 54 -12.38 -49.96 -46.64
N GLU A 55 -13.09 -48.93 -47.11
CA GLU A 55 -13.28 -47.70 -46.34
C GLU A 55 -13.92 -47.99 -44.99
N ARG A 56 -14.99 -48.81 -44.97
CA ARG A 56 -15.63 -49.26 -43.72
C ARG A 56 -14.69 -50.10 -42.85
N LEU A 57 -13.91 -51.00 -43.44
CA LEU A 57 -12.94 -51.83 -42.71
C LEU A 57 -11.85 -50.97 -42.06
N ASN A 58 -11.36 -49.96 -42.77
CA ASN A 58 -10.33 -49.04 -42.29
C ASN A 58 -10.83 -48.08 -41.18
N GLN A 59 -12.15 -47.97 -40.97
CA GLN A 59 -12.74 -47.26 -39.82
C GLN A 59 -12.79 -48.13 -38.54
N VAL A 60 -12.63 -49.46 -38.64
CA VAL A 60 -12.72 -50.37 -37.48
C VAL A 60 -11.68 -50.07 -36.39
N PRO A 61 -10.38 -49.82 -36.71
CA PRO A 61 -9.38 -49.50 -35.68
C PRO A 61 -9.73 -48.25 -34.85
N GLU A 62 -10.27 -47.22 -35.49
CA GLU A 62 -10.69 -45.99 -34.82
C GLU A 62 -11.89 -46.23 -33.90
N ARG A 63 -12.91 -46.97 -34.38
CA ARG A 63 -14.07 -47.34 -33.55
C ARG A 63 -13.67 -48.21 -32.36
N ASN A 64 -12.78 -49.18 -32.56
CA ASN A 64 -12.26 -50.03 -31.49
C ASN A 64 -11.46 -49.23 -30.47
N PHE A 65 -10.66 -48.27 -30.92
CA PHE A 65 -9.92 -47.38 -30.04
C PHE A 65 -10.84 -46.50 -29.18
N ILE A 66 -11.89 -45.91 -29.78
CA ILE A 66 -12.92 -45.16 -29.03
C ILE A 66 -13.63 -46.06 -28.01
N ALA A 67 -14.05 -47.26 -28.42
CA ALA A 67 -14.71 -48.22 -27.52
C ALA A 67 -13.81 -48.62 -26.33
N PHE A 68 -12.50 -48.81 -26.59
CA PHE A 68 -11.52 -49.08 -25.55
C PHE A 68 -11.36 -47.91 -24.58
N LEU A 69 -11.28 -46.68 -25.08
CA LEU A 69 -11.23 -45.47 -24.23
C LEU A 69 -12.50 -45.32 -23.38
N ASN A 70 -13.68 -45.55 -23.96
CA ASN A 70 -14.95 -45.54 -23.23
C ASN A 70 -14.99 -46.60 -22.12
N MET A 71 -14.48 -47.80 -22.38
CA MET A 71 -14.36 -48.86 -21.37
C MET A 71 -13.44 -48.46 -20.20
N LEU A 72 -12.47 -47.58 -20.45
CA LEU A 72 -11.56 -47.05 -19.43
C LEU A 72 -12.10 -45.77 -18.75
N GLY A 73 -13.34 -45.37 -19.04
CA GLY A 73 -13.95 -44.16 -18.47
C GLY A 73 -13.39 -42.85 -19.02
N VAL A 74 -12.69 -42.88 -20.16
CA VAL A 74 -12.17 -41.66 -20.79
C VAL A 74 -13.29 -40.94 -21.56
N GLY A 75 -14.00 -40.05 -20.87
CA GLY A 75 -14.96 -39.11 -21.47
C GLY A 75 -14.30 -37.80 -21.92
N MET A 76 -14.99 -36.97 -22.69
CA MET A 76 -14.55 -35.60 -23.02
C MET A 76 -14.56 -34.74 -21.76
N ALA A 77 -13.53 -33.91 -21.55
CA ALA A 77 -13.52 -32.96 -20.45
C ALA A 77 -14.65 -31.92 -20.63
N GLN A 78 -15.32 -31.58 -19.52
CA GLN A 78 -16.45 -30.67 -19.52
C GLN A 78 -15.98 -29.22 -19.68
N ALA A 79 -16.90 -28.35 -20.10
CA ALA A 79 -16.68 -26.91 -20.04
C ALA A 79 -16.44 -26.48 -18.59
N ARG A 80 -15.56 -25.50 -18.40
CA ARG A 80 -15.25 -24.94 -17.09
C ARG A 80 -15.73 -23.51 -16.96
N PRO A 81 -16.21 -23.12 -15.77
CA PRO A 81 -16.61 -21.75 -15.48
C PRO A 81 -15.40 -20.84 -15.37
N ALA A 82 -15.52 -19.64 -15.93
CA ALA A 82 -14.67 -18.53 -15.55
C ALA A 82 -14.99 -18.09 -14.11
N GLU A 83 -13.98 -17.64 -13.38
CA GLU A 83 -14.11 -17.07 -12.03
C GLU A 83 -13.67 -15.62 -12.02
N THR A 84 -14.25 -14.83 -11.12
CA THR A 84 -13.88 -13.43 -10.90
C THR A 84 -14.34 -12.96 -9.52
N PHE A 85 -14.14 -11.68 -9.23
CA PHE A 85 -14.70 -11.02 -8.05
C PHE A 85 -15.73 -9.98 -8.47
N LEU A 86 -16.77 -9.80 -7.66
CA LEU A 86 -17.81 -8.79 -7.84
C LEU A 86 -17.81 -7.84 -6.65
N THR A 87 -17.66 -6.55 -6.93
CA THR A 87 -17.76 -5.44 -5.99
C THR A 87 -19.18 -4.88 -6.02
N PHE A 88 -19.82 -4.80 -4.86
CA PHE A 88 -21.16 -4.27 -4.71
C PHE A 88 -21.12 -2.86 -4.11
N GLU A 89 -21.58 -1.88 -4.87
CA GLU A 89 -21.67 -0.49 -4.44
C GLU A 89 -23.04 -0.22 -3.82
N LEU A 90 -23.03 0.31 -2.60
CA LEU A 90 -24.26 0.68 -1.89
C LEU A 90 -24.71 2.08 -2.28
N SER A 91 -26.02 2.31 -2.25
CA SER A 91 -26.60 3.65 -2.46
C SER A 91 -26.14 4.62 -1.36
N THR A 92 -26.06 5.91 -1.71
CA THR A 92 -25.70 6.96 -0.75
C THR A 92 -26.72 7.06 0.39
N GLY A 93 -26.23 7.21 1.63
CA GLY A 93 -27.06 7.36 2.84
C GLY A 93 -27.49 6.05 3.54
N VAL A 94 -27.12 4.89 3.02
CA VAL A 94 -27.35 3.58 3.67
C VAL A 94 -26.60 3.50 4.99
N GLN A 95 -27.30 3.20 6.09
CA GLN A 95 -26.73 3.15 7.45
C GLN A 95 -26.50 1.73 7.98
N LYS A 96 -27.08 0.71 7.33
CA LYS A 96 -27.01 -0.68 7.77
C LYS A 96 -26.40 -1.55 6.68
N PRO A 97 -25.65 -2.60 7.04
CA PRO A 97 -25.16 -3.57 6.06
C PRO A 97 -26.32 -4.21 5.28
N VAL A 98 -26.09 -4.48 4.00
CA VAL A 98 -27.05 -5.08 3.06
C VAL A 98 -26.67 -6.53 2.80
N TRP A 99 -27.64 -7.43 2.91
CA TRP A 99 -27.43 -8.86 2.67
C TRP A 99 -27.37 -9.18 1.18
N ILE A 100 -26.25 -9.74 0.74
CA ILE A 100 -26.05 -10.28 -0.60
C ILE A 100 -26.08 -11.83 -0.48
N PRO A 101 -27.14 -12.49 -0.96
CA PRO A 101 -27.23 -13.94 -0.89
C PRO A 101 -26.23 -14.62 -1.84
N ALA A 102 -25.87 -15.86 -1.52
CA ALA A 102 -25.19 -16.73 -2.47
C ALA A 102 -26.13 -17.06 -3.65
N GLY A 103 -25.58 -17.16 -4.85
CA GLY A 103 -26.35 -17.32 -6.08
C GLY A 103 -26.97 -16.02 -6.60
N THR A 104 -26.52 -14.85 -6.13
CA THR A 104 -26.89 -13.57 -6.74
C THR A 104 -26.35 -13.53 -8.16
N LYS A 105 -27.24 -13.35 -9.14
CA LYS A 105 -26.93 -13.38 -10.57
C LYS A 105 -26.55 -12.00 -11.09
N VAL A 106 -25.39 -11.93 -11.78
CA VAL A 106 -24.89 -10.75 -12.47
C VAL A 106 -24.54 -11.12 -13.90
N SER A 107 -25.01 -10.33 -14.86
CA SER A 107 -24.76 -10.54 -16.28
C SER A 107 -23.78 -9.52 -16.86
N GLY A 108 -23.13 -9.94 -17.95
CA GLY A 108 -22.29 -9.12 -18.81
C GLY A 108 -22.37 -9.63 -20.26
N LYS A 109 -21.78 -8.88 -21.19
CA LYS A 109 -21.81 -9.20 -22.62
C LYS A 109 -20.46 -9.74 -23.08
N SER A 110 -20.47 -10.87 -23.79
CA SER A 110 -19.28 -11.42 -24.43
C SER A 110 -18.85 -10.60 -25.65
N ALA A 111 -17.64 -10.86 -26.16
CA ALA A 111 -17.15 -10.24 -27.40
C ALA A 111 -18.03 -10.54 -28.62
N LEU A 112 -18.79 -11.64 -28.58
CA LEU A 112 -19.73 -12.06 -29.62
C LEU A 112 -21.14 -11.48 -29.43
N GLY A 113 -21.38 -10.78 -28.30
CA GLY A 113 -22.66 -10.17 -27.95
C GLY A 113 -23.60 -11.07 -27.15
N ASP A 114 -23.18 -12.30 -26.83
CA ASP A 114 -23.95 -13.22 -25.99
C ASP A 114 -23.96 -12.75 -24.53
N GLU A 115 -25.09 -12.94 -23.86
CA GLU A 115 -25.24 -12.64 -22.43
C GLU A 115 -24.67 -13.79 -21.60
N VAL A 116 -23.78 -13.45 -20.66
CA VAL A 116 -23.13 -14.43 -19.78
C VAL A 116 -23.44 -14.10 -18.34
N VAL A 117 -23.91 -15.10 -17.60
CA VAL A 117 -24.33 -14.98 -16.20
C VAL A 117 -23.27 -15.53 -15.26
N PHE A 118 -23.01 -14.77 -14.20
CA PHE A 118 -22.18 -15.13 -13.06
C PHE A 118 -23.04 -15.18 -11.80
N GLU A 119 -22.72 -16.09 -10.89
CA GLU A 119 -23.36 -16.23 -9.59
C GLU A 119 -22.34 -16.03 -8.48
N THR A 120 -22.73 -15.29 -7.42
CA THR A 120 -21.93 -15.20 -6.20
C THR A 120 -21.80 -16.59 -5.55
N ASP A 121 -20.57 -17.00 -5.25
CA ASP A 121 -20.28 -18.33 -4.68
C ASP A 121 -20.77 -18.44 -3.22
N GLN A 122 -20.58 -17.37 -2.46
CA GLN A 122 -20.89 -17.32 -1.03
C GLN A 122 -21.68 -16.07 -0.69
N PRO A 123 -22.43 -16.07 0.42
CA PRO A 123 -23.13 -14.88 0.84
C PRO A 123 -22.18 -13.89 1.54
N MET A 124 -22.54 -12.61 1.55
CA MET A 124 -21.85 -11.57 2.31
C MET A 124 -22.79 -10.47 2.79
N LEU A 125 -22.32 -9.69 3.76
CA LEU A 125 -22.90 -8.39 4.08
C LEU A 125 -22.07 -7.28 3.42
N ALA A 126 -22.68 -6.52 2.53
CA ALA A 126 -22.09 -5.30 2.00
C ALA A 126 -22.27 -4.18 3.04
N THR A 127 -21.18 -3.60 3.53
CA THR A 127 -21.19 -2.57 4.58
C THR A 127 -21.04 -1.16 4.01
N PRO A 128 -21.76 -0.15 4.54
CA PRO A 128 -21.49 1.26 4.22
C PRO A 128 -20.24 1.80 4.96
N SER A 129 -19.71 1.06 5.93
CA SER A 129 -18.54 1.42 6.72
C SER A 129 -17.25 1.15 5.96
N LEU A 130 -16.88 2.07 5.06
CA LEU A 130 -15.63 2.02 4.30
C LEU A 130 -14.48 2.69 5.05
N PRO A 131 -13.22 2.26 4.85
CA PRO A 131 -12.09 2.91 5.49
C PRO A 131 -11.91 4.32 4.92
N THR A 132 -11.76 5.29 5.82
CA THR A 132 -11.51 6.69 5.51
C THR A 132 -10.04 7.05 5.64
N ASP A 133 -9.28 6.27 6.39
CA ASP A 133 -7.88 6.54 6.71
C ASP A 133 -7.04 5.29 6.46
N LEU A 134 -5.85 5.49 5.89
CA LEU A 134 -4.87 4.44 5.65
C LEU A 134 -3.49 4.93 6.08
N LEU A 135 -2.93 4.31 7.12
CA LEU A 135 -1.60 4.66 7.63
C LEU A 135 -0.72 3.42 7.72
N PHE A 136 0.57 3.61 7.50
CA PHE A 136 1.58 2.57 7.64
C PHE A 136 2.53 2.95 8.78
N SER A 137 2.79 2.03 9.70
CA SER A 137 3.79 2.21 10.74
C SER A 137 4.80 1.08 10.74
N ASN A 138 6.02 1.35 11.19
CA ASN A 138 6.97 0.35 11.61
C ASN A 138 7.70 0.87 12.85
N GLY A 139 7.17 0.52 14.02
CA GLY A 139 7.67 1.04 15.29
C GLY A 139 9.14 0.72 15.50
N SER A 140 9.62 -0.48 15.15
CA SER A 140 11.04 -0.88 15.27
C SER A 140 12.02 0.00 14.49
N ARG A 141 11.52 0.72 13.49
CA ARG A 141 12.29 1.62 12.62
C ARG A 141 11.93 3.09 12.81
N ASP A 142 11.11 3.41 13.80
CA ASP A 142 10.68 4.79 14.07
C ASP A 142 10.04 5.43 12.83
N PHE A 143 9.14 4.66 12.19
CA PHE A 143 8.54 5.03 10.91
C PHE A 143 7.03 5.07 10.99
N LEU A 144 6.44 6.15 10.53
CA LEU A 144 5.00 6.33 10.38
C LEU A 144 4.74 7.17 9.13
N THR A 145 3.81 6.77 8.29
CA THR A 145 3.44 7.53 7.11
C THR A 145 1.94 7.47 6.89
N ASP A 146 1.39 8.59 6.42
CA ASP A 146 -0.01 8.72 6.07
C ASP A 146 -0.16 8.58 4.56
N VAL A 147 -0.86 7.53 4.15
CA VAL A 147 -1.13 7.21 2.74
C VAL A 147 -2.63 7.27 2.45
N THR A 148 -3.40 7.99 3.27
CA THR A 148 -4.85 8.13 3.14
C THR A 148 -5.28 8.64 1.77
N SER A 149 -4.49 9.53 1.15
CA SER A 149 -4.74 10.07 -0.20
C SER A 149 -4.74 9.01 -1.31
N TRP A 150 -4.20 7.82 -1.04
CA TRP A 150 -4.20 6.71 -1.98
C TRP A 150 -5.58 6.04 -2.12
N LEU A 151 -6.41 6.07 -1.09
CA LEU A 151 -7.74 5.44 -1.09
C LEU A 151 -8.57 5.96 -2.27
N GLY A 152 -9.03 5.05 -3.14
CA GLY A 152 -9.82 5.37 -4.34
C GLY A 152 -9.01 5.71 -5.60
N THR A 153 -7.68 5.79 -5.53
CA THR A 153 -6.84 6.09 -6.71
C THR A 153 -6.45 4.84 -7.52
N ASN A 154 -6.34 3.68 -6.85
CA ASN A 154 -5.82 2.43 -7.43
C ASN A 154 -4.46 2.57 -8.14
N ALA A 155 -3.63 3.54 -7.72
CA ALA A 155 -2.25 3.65 -8.19
C ALA A 155 -1.38 2.55 -7.53
N PRO A 156 -0.26 2.12 -8.13
CA PRO A 156 0.67 1.21 -7.45
C PRO A 156 1.25 1.84 -6.16
N LEU A 157 1.07 1.19 -5.01
CA LEU A 157 1.57 1.61 -3.70
C LEU A 157 2.46 0.52 -3.08
N SER A 158 3.73 0.84 -2.86
CA SER A 158 4.69 -0.07 -2.21
C SER A 158 4.35 -0.19 -0.71
N LEU A 159 3.93 -1.36 -0.26
CA LEU A 159 3.40 -1.58 1.07
C LEU A 159 4.55 -1.61 2.10
N LEU A 160 4.46 -0.75 3.12
CA LEU A 160 5.43 -0.62 4.21
C LEU A 160 6.88 -0.40 3.70
N ASP A 161 7.06 0.31 2.58
CA ASP A 161 8.38 0.68 2.06
C ASP A 161 8.92 1.92 2.77
N CYS A 162 9.60 1.71 3.89
CA CYS A 162 10.17 2.79 4.71
C CYS A 162 11.25 3.63 4.01
N LYS A 163 11.73 3.23 2.82
CA LYS A 163 12.71 4.00 2.04
C LYS A 163 12.06 4.85 0.97
N ALA A 164 11.04 4.31 0.29
CA ALA A 164 10.35 5.02 -0.79
C ALA A 164 9.31 6.02 -0.28
N LEU A 165 8.72 5.76 0.90
CA LEU A 165 7.67 6.59 1.47
C LEU A 165 8.24 7.62 2.47
N PRO A 166 7.65 8.83 2.56
CA PRO A 166 8.07 9.84 3.51
C PRO A 166 7.76 9.40 4.95
N ASN A 167 8.68 9.63 5.87
CA ASN A 167 8.46 9.41 7.29
C ASN A 167 7.89 10.69 7.93
N HIS A 168 6.67 10.62 8.46
CA HIS A 168 6.03 11.69 9.21
C HIS A 168 6.16 11.51 10.73
N GLN A 169 6.89 10.48 11.18
CA GLN A 169 7.12 10.23 12.60
C GLN A 169 8.03 11.30 13.21
N GLU A 170 7.53 11.95 14.27
CA GLU A 170 8.30 12.88 15.09
C GLU A 170 8.05 12.63 16.59
N HIS A 171 9.09 12.88 17.38
CA HIS A 171 9.10 12.77 18.84
C HIS A 171 9.59 14.10 19.40
N CYS A 172 8.65 15.01 19.70
CA CYS A 172 8.94 16.39 20.06
C CYS A 172 8.35 16.74 21.43
N TRP A 173 9.07 17.55 22.17
CA TRP A 173 8.68 18.08 23.48
C TRP A 173 8.87 19.59 23.49
N TYR A 174 7.81 20.31 23.82
CA TYR A 174 7.74 21.76 23.78
C TYR A 174 7.50 22.32 25.19
N LEU A 175 8.26 23.35 25.54
CA LEU A 175 8.11 24.14 26.76
C LEU A 175 7.85 25.58 26.37
N GLY A 176 6.71 26.13 26.79
CA GLY A 176 6.31 27.51 26.55
C GLY A 176 6.49 28.37 27.80
N HIS A 177 7.10 29.55 27.65
CA HIS A 177 7.05 30.62 28.63
C HIS A 177 7.31 31.97 27.96
N GLU A 178 6.38 32.91 28.02
CA GLU A 178 6.45 34.14 27.23
C GLU A 178 7.62 35.03 27.70
N ASP A 179 7.69 35.29 29.00
CA ASP A 179 8.65 36.21 29.61
C ASP A 179 10.08 35.64 29.73
N LEU A 180 10.24 34.44 30.29
CA LEU A 180 11.57 33.81 30.49
C LEU A 180 12.33 33.56 29.17
N PHE A 181 11.59 33.37 28.09
CA PHE A 181 12.14 33.10 26.77
C PHE A 181 12.15 34.32 25.85
N CYS A 182 11.79 35.52 26.34
CA CYS A 182 12.06 36.78 25.66
C CYS A 182 13.58 37.06 25.66
N LEU A 183 14.29 36.52 24.66
CA LEU A 183 15.74 36.52 24.55
C LEU A 183 16.18 37.03 23.17
N GLY A 184 17.01 38.06 23.14
CA GLY A 184 17.70 38.60 21.97
C GLY A 184 19.17 38.20 21.91
N ASP A 185 19.86 38.29 23.04
CA ASP A 185 21.32 38.16 23.12
C ASP A 185 21.76 36.82 23.75
N HIS A 186 22.98 36.76 24.27
CA HIS A 186 23.56 35.61 24.94
C HIS A 186 22.81 35.25 26.22
N ALA A 187 22.34 34.01 26.32
CA ALA A 187 21.56 33.55 27.47
C ALA A 187 21.92 32.11 27.85
N SER A 188 21.78 31.80 29.13
CA SER A 188 21.91 30.46 29.71
C SER A 188 20.59 30.07 30.34
N ILE A 189 19.95 29.04 29.80
CA ILE A 189 18.68 28.53 30.30
C ILE A 189 18.99 27.27 31.10
N GLN A 190 18.49 27.21 32.33
CA GLN A 190 18.63 26.04 33.18
C GLN A 190 17.26 25.42 33.43
N LEU A 191 17.11 24.16 33.04
CA LEU A 191 15.94 23.33 33.33
C LEU A 191 16.28 22.39 34.47
N THR A 192 15.44 22.34 35.50
CA THR A 192 15.54 21.43 36.63
C THR A 192 14.36 20.47 36.55
N MET A 193 14.65 19.18 36.44
CA MET A 193 13.66 18.14 36.22
C MET A 193 13.46 17.32 37.50
N VAL A 194 12.21 17.08 37.86
CA VAL A 194 11.87 16.30 39.04
C VAL A 194 11.03 15.11 38.63
N SER A 195 11.40 13.93 39.11
CA SER A 195 10.67 12.68 38.94
C SER A 195 10.18 12.18 40.29
N ASN A 196 9.09 11.40 40.27
CA ASN A 196 8.65 10.60 41.43
C ASN A 196 9.38 9.24 41.52
N GLN A 197 10.31 8.96 40.60
CA GLN A 197 11.09 7.72 40.55
C GLN A 197 12.45 7.87 41.28
N GLU A 198 13.34 6.89 41.13
CA GLU A 198 14.65 6.88 41.80
C GLU A 198 15.53 8.05 41.31
N ARG A 199 16.12 8.83 42.24
CA ARG A 199 16.88 10.07 41.92
C ARG A 199 18.02 9.91 40.90
N TYR A 200 18.65 8.75 40.80
CA TYR A 200 19.71 8.57 39.79
C TYR A 200 19.14 8.55 38.36
N LEU A 201 17.85 8.24 38.18
CA LEU A 201 17.18 8.28 36.88
C LEU A 201 17.04 9.72 36.37
N GLU A 202 16.90 10.70 37.26
CA GLU A 202 16.90 12.12 36.91
C GLU A 202 18.25 12.53 36.28
N SER A 203 19.36 12.04 36.85
CA SER A 203 20.70 12.27 36.30
C SER A 203 20.92 11.58 34.95
N LEU A 204 20.43 10.36 34.79
CA LEU A 204 20.51 9.65 33.51
C LEU A 204 19.67 10.34 32.43
N LEU A 205 18.49 10.87 32.79
CA LEU A 205 17.60 11.57 31.87
C LEU A 205 18.25 12.86 31.35
N THR A 206 18.83 13.69 32.23
CA THR A 206 19.50 14.93 31.82
C THR A 206 20.75 14.66 30.98
N GLU A 207 21.56 13.65 31.33
CA GLU A 207 22.70 13.21 30.52
C GLU A 207 22.26 12.84 29.09
N LYS A 208 21.11 12.16 28.96
CA LYS A 208 20.53 11.84 27.66
C LYS A 208 20.00 13.07 26.92
N LEU A 209 19.34 13.98 27.61
CA LEU A 209 18.86 15.24 27.04
C LEU A 209 20.01 16.18 26.62
N ALA A 210 21.20 16.00 27.18
CA ALA A 210 22.42 16.71 26.77
C ALA A 210 23.18 16.02 25.63
N ASN A 211 22.84 14.79 25.26
CA ASN A 211 23.55 14.05 24.23
C ASN A 211 23.10 14.50 22.81
N PRO A 212 23.97 15.18 22.04
CA PRO A 212 23.63 15.68 20.71
C PRO A 212 23.46 14.57 19.66
N GLU A 213 23.86 13.32 19.95
CA GLU A 213 23.60 12.18 19.06
C GLU A 213 22.15 11.68 19.18
N LEU A 214 21.49 11.90 20.32
CA LEU A 214 20.13 11.41 20.59
C LEU A 214 19.06 12.47 20.35
N VAL A 215 19.28 13.70 20.82
CA VAL A 215 18.28 14.76 20.78
C VAL A 215 18.85 16.06 20.24
N GLU A 216 17.97 16.94 19.78
CA GLU A 216 18.27 18.31 19.39
C GLU A 216 17.38 19.29 20.14
N TRP A 217 17.97 20.35 20.69
CA TRP A 217 17.25 21.46 21.31
C TRP A 217 17.26 22.65 20.36
N THR A 218 16.09 23.22 20.16
CA THR A 218 15.87 24.30 19.20
C THR A 218 14.91 25.36 19.75
N TYR A 219 15.03 26.58 19.24
CA TYR A 219 14.11 27.69 19.48
C TYR A 219 13.73 28.34 18.15
N LEU A 220 12.59 29.01 18.09
CA LEU A 220 12.12 29.67 16.86
C LEU A 220 12.69 31.09 16.74
N SER A 221 13.26 31.41 15.58
CA SER A 221 13.76 32.75 15.25
C SER A 221 13.74 32.96 13.74
N GLU A 222 13.24 34.10 13.27
CA GLU A 222 13.09 34.44 11.85
C GLU A 222 12.30 33.37 11.06
N GLY A 223 11.32 32.72 11.70
CA GLY A 223 10.54 31.61 11.13
C GLY A 223 11.27 30.27 11.03
N GLU A 224 12.52 30.15 11.51
CA GLU A 224 13.31 28.91 11.47
C GLU A 224 13.65 28.40 12.88
N TRP A 225 13.77 27.07 13.02
CA TRP A 225 14.21 26.43 14.26
C TRP A 225 15.74 26.42 14.36
N VAL A 226 16.29 27.20 15.29
CA VAL A 226 17.74 27.39 15.48
C VAL A 226 18.26 26.52 16.63
N LEU A 227 19.41 25.86 16.44
CA LEU A 227 20.06 25.01 17.45
C LEU A 227 20.77 25.83 18.54
N PHE A 228 20.81 25.29 19.76
CA PHE A 228 21.64 25.81 20.84
C PHE A 228 23.13 25.52 20.62
N ASP A 229 23.99 26.39 21.14
CA ASP A 229 25.44 26.31 20.92
C ASP A 229 26.11 25.29 21.85
N LYS A 230 25.60 25.13 23.08
CA LYS A 230 26.13 24.18 24.06
C LYS A 230 25.02 23.66 24.97
N ILE A 231 25.10 22.39 25.31
CA ILE A 231 24.17 21.73 26.23
C ILE A 231 24.97 20.91 27.23
N GLU A 232 24.72 21.11 28.52
CA GLU A 232 25.40 20.40 29.60
C GLU A 232 24.40 19.84 30.59
N ALA A 233 24.68 18.64 31.10
CA ALA A 233 23.91 18.02 32.17
C ALA A 233 24.71 18.04 33.47
N ASP A 234 24.03 18.32 34.59
CA ASP A 234 24.57 18.20 35.94
C ASP A 234 23.47 17.73 36.89
N GLN A 235 23.53 16.46 37.30
CA GLN A 235 22.51 15.81 38.12
C GLN A 235 21.12 15.97 37.49
N ASN A 236 20.14 16.54 38.18
CA ASN A 236 18.79 16.75 37.65
C ASN A 236 18.63 18.09 36.88
N ARG A 237 19.74 18.75 36.52
CA ARG A 237 19.76 20.03 35.82
C ARG A 237 20.31 19.89 34.41
N LEU A 238 19.66 20.56 33.46
CA LEU A 238 20.11 20.72 32.09
C LEU A 238 20.37 22.20 31.83
N ARG A 239 21.56 22.54 31.34
CA ARG A 239 21.94 23.91 30.96
C ARG A 239 22.05 24.02 29.44
N LEU A 240 21.32 24.96 28.86
CA LEU A 240 21.31 25.29 27.43
C LEU A 240 21.95 26.67 27.26
N GLU A 241 23.04 26.77 26.50
CA GLU A 241 23.71 28.04 26.21
C GLU A 241 23.37 28.51 24.79
N LYS A 242 22.85 29.74 24.72
CA LYS A 242 22.66 30.50 23.50
C LYS A 242 23.76 31.56 23.42
N LYS A 243 24.65 31.42 22.44
CA LYS A 243 25.72 32.37 22.07
C LYS A 243 25.37 33.16 20.82
N GLN A 244 24.29 32.83 20.12
CA GLN A 244 23.86 33.58 18.94
C GLN A 244 22.99 34.79 19.33
N ARG A 245 23.22 35.95 18.72
CA ARG A 245 22.40 37.18 18.91
C ARG A 245 21.17 37.18 17.99
N LYS A 246 20.30 36.19 18.16
CA LYS A 246 19.03 36.03 17.44
C LYS A 246 17.84 36.18 18.39
N LYS A 247 16.84 36.98 18.01
CA LYS A 247 15.64 37.23 18.83
C LYS A 247 14.69 36.04 18.75
N TRP A 248 14.21 35.58 19.91
CA TRP A 248 13.20 34.54 20.02
C TRP A 248 11.82 35.08 19.67
N GLU A 249 11.16 34.40 18.75
CA GLU A 249 9.84 34.77 18.27
C GLU A 249 8.75 34.03 19.04
N SER A 250 7.62 34.72 19.26
CA SER A 250 6.39 34.06 19.66
C SER A 250 5.80 33.32 18.46
N SER A 251 5.23 32.15 18.70
CA SER A 251 4.50 31.39 17.69
C SER A 251 3.34 30.63 18.32
N GLU A 252 2.34 30.34 17.49
CA GLU A 252 1.20 29.54 17.89
C GLU A 252 1.49 28.05 17.63
N VAL A 253 1.48 27.24 18.69
CA VAL A 253 1.57 25.77 18.61
C VAL A 253 0.34 25.17 19.27
N GLN A 254 -0.45 24.40 18.52
CA GLN A 254 -1.70 23.79 18.99
C GLN A 254 -2.67 24.79 19.66
N GLY A 255 -2.79 26.01 19.11
CA GLY A 255 -3.71 27.03 19.63
C GLY A 255 -3.19 27.86 20.81
N ILE A 256 -1.94 27.65 21.23
CA ILE A 256 -1.31 28.38 22.33
C ILE A 256 -0.20 29.28 21.74
N GLU A 257 -0.39 30.60 21.85
CA GLU A 257 0.64 31.58 21.49
C GLU A 257 1.65 31.70 22.63
N ASN A 258 2.91 31.40 22.35
CA ASN A 258 3.99 31.48 23.32
C ASN A 258 5.36 31.53 22.63
N ARG A 259 6.43 31.79 23.39
CA ARG A 259 7.80 31.51 22.98
C ARG A 259 8.15 30.07 23.34
N TRP A 260 8.49 29.26 22.33
CA TRP A 260 8.65 27.81 22.50
C TRP A 260 10.10 27.36 22.48
N LEU A 261 10.48 26.63 23.52
CA LEU A 261 11.67 25.78 23.55
C LEU A 261 11.28 24.36 23.11
N ARG A 262 11.91 23.84 22.05
CA ARG A 262 11.60 22.51 21.49
C ARG A 262 12.79 21.56 21.60
N CYS A 263 12.56 20.40 22.23
CA CYS A 263 13.45 19.25 22.20
C CYS A 263 12.89 18.18 21.26
N ARG A 264 13.68 17.67 20.33
CA ARG A 264 13.29 16.61 19.39
C ARG A 264 14.27 15.43 19.48
N VAL A 265 13.76 14.20 19.51
CA VAL A 265 14.60 13.01 19.32
C VAL A 265 14.97 12.90 17.85
N LYS A 266 16.25 12.67 17.55
CA LYS A 266 16.72 12.52 16.17
C LYS A 266 16.06 11.32 15.50
N PRO A 267 15.71 11.41 14.19
CA PRO A 267 15.03 10.32 13.49
C PRO A 267 15.74 8.97 13.66
N GLY A 268 15.00 7.93 14.07
CA GLY A 268 15.52 6.57 14.26
C GLY A 268 16.20 6.33 15.61
N MET A 269 16.39 7.36 16.45
CA MET A 269 17.06 7.23 17.75
C MET A 269 16.11 6.91 18.91
N ILE A 270 14.79 6.81 18.70
CA ILE A 270 13.82 6.61 19.78
C ILE A 270 14.07 5.33 20.60
N HIS A 271 14.52 4.23 19.98
CA HIS A 271 14.85 3.01 20.74
C HIS A 271 16.13 3.17 21.57
N GLU A 272 17.12 3.89 21.03
CA GLU A 272 18.34 4.22 21.75
C GLU A 272 18.03 5.18 22.91
N TRP A 273 17.08 6.09 22.70
CA TRP A 273 16.49 6.94 23.73
C TRP A 273 15.82 6.12 24.83
N MET A 274 15.02 5.10 24.51
CA MET A 274 14.29 4.31 25.50
C MET A 274 15.19 3.44 26.41
N LYS A 275 16.42 3.12 26.00
CA LYS A 275 17.40 2.43 26.87
C LYS A 275 17.78 3.31 28.07
N ASN A 276 18.26 2.74 29.18
CA ASN A 276 18.91 3.46 30.30
C ASN A 276 18.29 4.83 30.68
N GLY A 277 17.11 4.84 31.31
CA GLY A 277 16.51 6.05 31.90
C GLY A 277 15.64 6.92 30.97
N GLY A 278 15.49 6.58 29.68
CA GLY A 278 14.62 7.35 28.76
C GLY A 278 13.11 7.23 29.01
N SER A 279 12.68 6.19 29.73
CA SER A 279 11.29 6.00 30.17
C SER A 279 10.98 6.70 31.51
N THR A 280 11.87 7.57 31.99
CA THR A 280 11.66 8.29 33.26
C THR A 280 10.50 9.25 33.12
N SER A 281 9.50 9.13 34.00
CA SER A 281 8.37 10.04 34.03
C SER A 281 8.68 11.29 34.84
N LEU A 282 8.35 12.46 34.31
CA LEU A 282 8.53 13.76 34.94
C LEU A 282 7.25 14.18 35.67
N THR A 283 7.40 14.72 36.88
CA THR A 283 6.29 15.28 37.67
C THR A 283 6.32 16.80 37.75
N GLN A 284 7.50 17.41 37.65
CA GLN A 284 7.66 18.87 37.70
C GLN A 284 8.88 19.29 36.89
N ILE A 285 8.77 20.44 36.21
CA ILE A 285 9.87 21.12 35.52
C ILE A 285 9.94 22.54 36.03
N GLN A 286 11.15 22.94 36.40
CA GLN A 286 11.45 24.27 36.90
C GLN A 286 12.53 24.90 36.04
N MET A 287 12.39 26.17 35.72
CA MET A 287 13.21 26.86 34.72
C MET A 287 13.73 28.17 35.27
N LYS A 288 14.92 28.56 34.83
CA LYS A 288 15.43 29.93 34.96
C LYS A 288 16.27 30.29 33.76
N THR A 289 16.35 31.58 33.46
CA THR A 289 17.17 32.11 32.37
C THR A 289 18.09 33.19 32.92
N ASP A 290 19.39 32.98 32.77
CA ASP A 290 20.44 33.89 33.20
C ASP A 290 21.15 34.48 31.98
N TYR A 291 21.65 35.71 32.06
CA TYR A 291 22.54 36.26 31.04
C TYR A 291 23.85 35.45 31.00
N LEU A 292 24.30 35.05 29.81
CA LEU A 292 25.55 34.30 29.65
C LEU A 292 26.72 35.26 29.39
N PRO A 293 27.71 35.37 30.31
CA PRO A 293 28.91 36.16 30.05
C PRO A 293 29.77 35.47 28.98
N THR A 294 30.10 36.18 27.90
CA THR A 294 31.09 35.76 26.90
C THR A 294 32.48 36.32 27.26
N ASP A 295 33.53 35.89 26.55
CA ASP A 295 34.92 36.31 26.81
C ASP A 295 35.16 37.83 26.68
N ASP A 296 34.22 38.56 26.05
CA ASP A 296 34.15 40.02 26.02
C ASP A 296 32.83 40.47 26.67
N PRO A 297 32.83 40.99 27.91
CA PRO A 297 31.62 41.19 28.70
C PRO A 297 30.93 42.48 28.27
N GLU A 298 30.32 42.49 27.08
CA GLU A 298 29.58 43.66 26.65
C GLU A 298 28.29 43.80 27.45
N GLY A 299 27.57 42.74 27.86
CA GLY A 299 26.24 42.91 28.47
C GLY A 299 25.19 43.39 27.46
N LEU A 300 23.91 43.39 27.83
CA LEU A 300 22.82 43.87 26.98
C LEU A 300 22.86 45.39 26.82
N ALA A 301 22.87 45.91 25.59
CA ALA A 301 22.63 47.33 25.38
C ALA A 301 21.16 47.66 25.68
N PRO A 302 20.85 48.86 26.22
CA PRO A 302 19.48 49.35 26.29
C PRO A 302 18.87 49.45 24.89
N ASP A 303 17.59 49.07 24.74
CA ASP A 303 16.88 49.14 23.45
C ASP A 303 16.67 50.60 23.02
N MET A 304 16.24 51.43 23.96
CA MET A 304 16.04 52.86 23.76
C MET A 304 16.37 53.65 25.03
N LEU A 305 16.92 54.85 24.83
CA LEU A 305 17.23 55.83 25.86
C LEU A 305 16.60 57.17 25.50
N PHE A 306 16.02 57.85 26.48
CA PHE A 306 15.53 59.22 26.32
C PHE A 306 16.09 60.12 27.41
N SER A 307 16.60 61.28 26.99
CA SER A 307 16.96 62.40 27.86
C SER A 307 15.87 63.45 27.73
N ASN A 308 15.07 63.58 28.79
CA ASN A 308 13.80 64.30 28.78
C ASN A 308 12.89 63.81 27.63
N ASP A 309 12.76 64.61 26.56
CA ASP A 309 11.94 64.31 25.39
C ASP A 309 12.76 63.93 24.15
N VAL A 310 14.10 63.87 24.26
CA VAL A 310 15.01 63.61 23.13
C VAL A 310 15.58 62.20 23.21
N GLN A 311 15.46 61.43 22.13
CA GLN A 311 16.08 60.11 22.03
C GLN A 311 17.61 60.25 21.95
N VAL A 312 18.32 59.49 22.77
CA VAL A 312 19.79 59.54 22.87
C VAL A 312 20.43 58.17 22.62
N SER A 313 21.72 58.15 22.27
CA SER A 313 22.48 56.92 22.01
C SER A 313 23.16 56.38 23.26
N GLY A 314 23.25 55.05 23.39
CA GLY A 314 23.99 54.38 24.47
C GLY A 314 25.51 54.42 24.35
N SER A 315 26.05 54.90 23.22
CA SER A 315 27.50 55.10 23.02
C SER A 315 28.06 56.33 23.75
N GLY A 316 27.20 57.15 24.34
CA GLY A 316 27.56 58.40 25.00
C GLY A 316 26.40 59.39 24.96
N CYS A 317 25.83 59.73 26.11
CA CYS A 317 24.70 60.66 26.19
C CYS A 317 24.68 61.51 27.46
N LEU A 318 24.05 62.68 27.38
CA LEU A 318 23.73 63.51 28.54
C LEU A 318 22.44 63.00 29.18
N ALA A 319 22.50 62.49 30.41
CA ALA A 319 21.35 61.88 31.06
C ALA A 319 20.17 62.85 31.22
N PHE A 320 20.44 64.14 31.48
CA PHE A 320 19.41 65.15 31.74
C PHE A 320 19.48 66.37 30.82
N GLY A 321 20.29 66.31 29.75
CA GLY A 321 20.55 67.42 28.83
C GLY A 321 21.64 68.39 29.28
N GLU A 322 21.88 69.45 28.50
CA GLU A 322 22.95 70.44 28.75
C GLU A 322 22.63 71.37 29.93
N GLN A 323 21.34 71.66 30.15
CA GLN A 323 20.86 72.49 31.24
C GLN A 323 20.11 71.63 32.25
N LEU A 324 20.63 71.56 33.47
CA LEU A 324 20.01 70.81 34.55
C LEU A 324 18.83 71.59 35.13
N ALA A 325 17.68 70.93 35.25
CA ALA A 325 16.49 71.48 35.87
C ALA A 325 15.92 70.50 36.91
N PRO A 326 15.26 70.98 37.98
CA PRO A 326 14.46 70.13 38.84
C PRO A 326 13.44 69.36 38.00
N TYR A 327 13.22 68.08 38.30
CA TYR A 327 12.36 67.16 37.55
C TYR A 327 12.84 66.76 36.16
N GLY A 328 14.09 67.07 35.77
CA GLY A 328 14.70 66.47 34.57
C GLY A 328 14.63 64.94 34.62
N MET A 329 14.35 64.30 33.49
CA MET A 329 14.05 62.87 33.39
C MET A 329 15.02 62.17 32.45
N PHE A 330 15.41 60.95 32.81
CA PHE A 330 16.14 60.04 31.95
C PHE A 330 15.40 58.71 31.91
N PHE A 331 15.10 58.20 30.72
CA PHE A 331 14.40 56.93 30.54
C PHE A 331 15.34 55.91 29.90
N LEU A 332 15.27 54.69 30.40
CA LEU A 332 16.00 53.53 29.87
C LEU A 332 15.03 52.36 29.70
N SER A 333 15.10 51.71 28.53
CA SER A 333 14.34 50.49 28.23
C SER A 333 15.27 49.33 27.88
N CYS A 334 14.88 48.14 28.32
CA CYS A 334 15.54 46.87 27.98
C CYS A 334 14.53 45.74 28.13
N GLU A 335 13.89 45.32 27.04
CA GLU A 335 12.83 44.32 27.01
C GLU A 335 13.31 42.99 27.59
N GLU A 336 14.48 42.49 27.18
CA GLU A 336 15.01 41.19 27.63
C GLU A 336 15.26 41.15 29.15
N ALA A 337 15.91 42.17 29.71
CA ALA A 337 16.27 42.18 31.14
C ALA A 337 15.09 42.55 32.05
N LEU A 338 14.19 43.42 31.60
CA LEU A 338 13.07 43.92 32.42
C LEU A 338 11.83 43.01 32.36
N THR A 339 11.77 42.04 31.45
CA THR A 339 10.72 40.99 31.42
C THR A 339 10.99 39.82 32.38
N LYS A 340 12.00 39.91 33.26
CA LYS A 340 12.46 38.79 34.08
C LYS A 340 12.11 39.02 35.56
N PRO A 341 10.84 38.83 35.98
CA PRO A 341 10.38 39.17 37.33
C PRO A 341 11.14 38.38 38.40
N GLY A 342 11.56 39.05 39.47
CA GLY A 342 12.35 38.44 40.55
C GLY A 342 13.84 38.19 40.21
N SER A 343 14.29 38.47 38.97
CA SER A 343 15.72 38.40 38.62
C SER A 343 16.50 39.57 39.21
N THR A 344 17.80 39.36 39.48
CA THR A 344 18.71 40.46 39.82
C THR A 344 19.25 41.06 38.53
N VAL A 345 18.82 42.27 38.20
CA VAL A 345 19.29 43.05 37.06
C VAL A 345 20.43 43.98 37.52
N ALA A 346 21.58 43.91 36.85
CA ALA A 346 22.71 44.80 37.08
C ALA A 346 22.97 45.67 35.85
N LEU A 347 22.76 46.97 36.01
CA LEU A 347 23.06 48.02 35.04
C LEU A 347 24.47 48.57 35.31
N ARG A 348 25.35 48.45 34.33
CA ARG A 348 26.72 48.97 34.33
C ARG A 348 26.81 50.15 33.37
N PHE A 349 27.52 51.20 33.75
CA PHE A 349 27.84 52.32 32.87
C PHE A 349 29.03 53.11 33.42
N ARG A 350 29.70 53.87 32.56
CA ARG A 350 30.69 54.87 32.97
C ARG A 350 30.05 56.24 33.00
N MET A 351 30.44 57.05 33.98
CA MET A 351 29.93 58.40 34.12
C MET A 351 31.07 59.39 34.17
N LYS A 352 30.95 60.47 33.41
CA LYS A 352 31.82 61.64 33.51
C LYS A 352 30.97 62.91 33.57
N THR A 353 31.54 63.97 34.10
CA THR A 353 30.85 65.25 34.21
C THR A 353 31.34 66.19 33.11
N VAL A 354 30.42 66.75 32.31
CA VAL A 354 30.74 67.71 31.25
C VAL A 354 30.23 69.08 31.65
N ALA A 355 31.12 70.08 31.63
CA ALA A 355 30.81 71.44 32.04
C ALA A 355 30.26 72.28 30.88
N TYR A 356 29.03 72.78 31.02
CA TYR A 356 28.37 73.69 30.10
C TYR A 356 28.20 75.07 30.75
N PRO A 357 28.95 76.11 30.31
CA PRO A 357 28.75 77.46 30.81
C PRO A 357 27.43 78.05 30.30
N ALA A 358 26.72 78.80 31.14
CA ALA A 358 25.51 79.50 30.72
C ALA A 358 25.80 80.55 29.62
N THR A 359 24.87 80.68 28.67
CA THR A 359 25.03 81.50 27.45
C THR A 359 25.21 83.00 27.72
N HIS A 360 24.80 83.48 28.90
CA HIS A 360 24.98 84.85 29.36
C HIS A 360 25.73 84.87 30.69
N LEU A 361 27.04 85.13 30.63
CA LEU A 361 27.86 85.38 31.82
C LEU A 361 27.70 86.85 32.23
N SER A 362 27.21 87.07 33.44
CA SER A 362 27.24 88.36 34.13
C SER A 362 28.69 88.72 34.45
N GLN A 363 29.28 89.59 33.62
CA GLN A 363 30.58 90.18 33.92
C GLN A 363 30.41 91.28 34.97
N PRO A 364 31.21 91.31 36.06
CA PRO A 364 31.23 92.47 36.93
C PRO A 364 31.74 93.69 36.15
N GLU A 365 31.04 94.83 36.22
CA GLU A 365 31.51 96.07 35.60
C GLU A 365 32.91 96.43 36.15
N PRO A 366 33.93 96.57 35.29
CA PRO A 366 35.27 96.87 35.77
C PRO A 366 35.31 98.28 36.38
N LYS A 367 35.75 98.40 37.64
CA LYS A 367 36.13 99.69 38.24
C LYS A 367 37.44 100.16 37.61
N TRP A 368 37.34 101.01 36.58
CA TRP A 368 38.49 101.54 35.86
C TRP A 368 39.46 102.31 36.77
N LYS A 369 40.73 101.90 36.79
CA LYS A 369 41.88 102.64 37.34
C LYS A 369 42.89 102.90 36.23
N TRP A 370 43.63 104.00 36.34
CA TRP A 370 44.54 104.51 35.29
C TRP A 370 45.69 103.56 34.90
N ILE A 371 46.00 102.55 35.72
CA ILE A 371 46.95 101.48 35.40
C ILE A 371 46.38 100.17 35.94
N MET A 372 46.14 99.19 35.07
CA MET A 372 45.67 97.84 35.40
C MET A 372 46.69 96.82 34.89
N LYS A 373 46.99 95.78 35.69
CA LYS A 373 47.75 94.60 35.23
C LYS A 373 46.80 93.58 34.59
N GLU A 374 47.26 92.74 33.68
CA GLU A 374 46.45 91.66 33.09
C GLU A 374 45.85 90.71 34.15
N SER A 375 46.54 90.56 35.30
CA SER A 375 46.05 89.85 36.50
C SER A 375 44.96 90.59 37.31
N SER A 376 44.41 91.72 36.82
CA SER A 376 43.35 92.49 37.49
C SER A 376 41.95 92.15 36.97
N PHE A 377 41.87 91.26 35.96
CA PHE A 377 40.64 90.67 35.47
C PHE A 377 40.50 89.29 36.12
N ASP A 378 39.99 89.24 37.35
CA ASP A 378 39.58 87.95 37.90
C ASP A 378 38.45 87.39 37.02
N PRO A 379 38.55 86.14 36.54
CA PRO A 379 37.45 85.53 35.82
C PRO A 379 36.19 85.56 36.70
N PRO A 380 35.00 85.74 36.11
CA PRO A 380 33.76 85.78 36.88
C PRO A 380 33.66 84.58 37.81
N ALA A 381 33.38 84.80 39.10
CA ALA A 381 33.10 83.71 40.03
C ALA A 381 31.96 82.87 39.45
N THR A 382 32.26 81.62 39.12
CA THR A 382 31.31 80.65 38.57
C THR A 382 30.75 79.80 39.68
N THR A 383 29.46 79.49 39.58
CA THR A 383 28.81 78.56 40.52
C THR A 383 28.55 77.25 39.79
N PRO A 384 29.14 76.12 40.22
CA PRO A 384 28.83 74.83 39.61
C PRO A 384 27.38 74.43 39.92
N VAL A 385 26.63 74.05 38.88
CA VAL A 385 25.27 73.52 39.01
C VAL A 385 25.34 72.00 38.86
N THR A 386 25.07 71.26 39.93
CA THR A 386 25.21 69.80 40.01
C THR A 386 23.91 69.14 40.45
N VAL A 387 23.68 67.90 40.04
CA VAL A 387 22.56 67.09 40.53
C VAL A 387 22.91 66.57 41.92
N SER A 388 22.10 66.87 42.94
CA SER A 388 22.36 66.40 44.32
C SER A 388 21.52 65.21 44.73
N LYS A 389 20.28 65.09 44.23
CA LYS A 389 19.42 63.93 44.47
C LYS A 389 18.60 63.52 43.26
N VAL A 390 18.51 62.21 43.00
CA VAL A 390 17.64 61.57 42.01
C VAL A 390 16.75 60.52 42.64
N VAL A 391 15.67 60.15 41.95
CA VAL A 391 14.84 58.98 42.26
C VAL A 391 14.79 58.06 41.04
N TRP A 392 14.89 56.75 41.27
CA TRP A 392 14.72 55.72 40.26
C TRP A 392 13.33 55.12 40.38
N GLU A 393 12.59 55.08 39.29
CA GLU A 393 11.18 54.70 39.25
C GLU A 393 10.92 53.69 38.11
N TYR A 394 9.92 52.83 38.27
CA TYR A 394 9.42 51.91 37.25
C TYR A 394 7.90 52.02 37.14
N TRP A 395 7.32 51.56 36.03
CA TRP A 395 5.87 51.57 35.82
C TRP A 395 5.23 50.22 36.19
N ASN A 396 4.16 50.23 36.99
CA ASN A 396 3.46 49.01 37.43
C ASN A 396 2.04 48.84 36.85
N GLY A 397 1.69 49.59 35.81
CA GLY A 397 0.34 49.60 35.22
C GLY A 397 -0.56 50.73 35.74
N SER A 398 -0.35 51.19 36.98
CA SER A 398 -1.15 52.26 37.58
C SER A 398 -0.39 53.58 37.78
N GLY A 399 0.91 53.49 38.05
CA GLY A 399 1.74 54.65 38.38
C GLY A 399 3.23 54.33 38.33
N TRP A 400 4.04 55.37 38.51
CA TRP A 400 5.49 55.24 38.65
C TRP A 400 5.86 54.99 40.11
N MET A 401 6.41 53.81 40.40
CA MET A 401 6.80 53.34 41.72
C MET A 401 8.30 53.42 41.91
N VAL A 402 8.77 53.66 43.13
CA VAL A 402 10.22 53.76 43.43
C VAL A 402 10.87 52.39 43.30
N LEU A 403 11.91 52.29 42.45
CA LEU A 403 12.69 51.08 42.20
C LEU A 403 13.85 50.92 43.20
N LEU A 404 14.61 51.99 43.41
CA LEU A 404 15.80 52.02 44.27
C LEU A 404 15.63 53.10 45.35
N SER A 405 15.92 52.73 46.60
CA SER A 405 15.87 53.63 47.76
C SER A 405 17.15 53.52 48.60
N GLY A 406 17.71 54.64 49.04
CA GLY A 406 18.92 54.69 49.88
C GLY A 406 19.82 55.89 49.54
N GLU A 407 20.53 56.44 50.54
CA GLU A 407 21.34 57.66 50.34
C GLU A 407 22.38 57.54 49.22
N ASP A 408 23.04 56.38 49.11
CA ASP A 408 24.07 56.12 48.08
C ASP A 408 23.49 56.07 46.66
N ARG A 409 22.21 55.70 46.50
CA ARG A 409 21.52 55.61 45.19
C ARG A 409 20.85 56.93 44.81
N GLU A 410 20.31 57.66 45.78
CA GLU A 410 19.75 59.00 45.57
C GLU A 410 20.84 60.01 45.19
N LYS A 411 22.04 59.89 45.80
CA LYS A 411 23.18 60.78 45.54
C LYS A 411 24.12 60.25 44.45
N LEU A 412 23.69 59.28 43.63
CA LEU A 412 24.56 58.63 42.63
C LEU A 412 25.20 59.63 41.64
N PHE A 413 24.47 60.69 41.28
CA PHE A 413 24.93 61.73 40.36
C PHE A 413 25.58 62.94 41.08
N ALA A 414 25.74 62.88 42.41
CA ALA A 414 26.27 63.97 43.21
C ALA A 414 27.79 63.87 43.38
N GLY A 415 28.54 64.77 42.74
CA GLY A 415 29.96 65.00 43.03
C GLY A 415 30.97 64.06 42.35
N THR A 416 30.60 63.36 41.28
CA THR A 416 31.48 62.42 40.59
C THR A 416 32.29 63.13 39.49
N GLU A 417 33.56 63.42 39.76
CA GLU A 417 34.51 63.96 38.78
C GLU A 417 35.32 62.88 38.05
N SER A 418 35.24 61.61 38.46
CA SER A 418 36.02 60.51 37.89
C SER A 418 35.24 59.65 36.88
N ASN A 419 35.94 59.23 35.81
CA ASN A 419 35.44 58.32 34.77
C ASN A 419 35.42 56.86 35.26
N GLU A 420 34.81 56.62 36.41
CA GLU A 420 34.72 55.29 37.04
C GLU A 420 33.52 54.50 36.51
N GLU A 421 33.65 53.17 36.51
CA GLU A 421 32.56 52.26 36.18
C GLU A 421 31.62 52.11 37.36
N ILE A 422 30.33 52.40 37.15
CA ILE A 422 29.28 52.36 38.16
C ILE A 422 28.39 51.16 37.89
N VAL A 423 28.10 50.39 38.95
CA VAL A 423 27.18 49.24 38.89
C VAL A 423 25.96 49.49 39.78
N VAL A 424 24.78 49.48 39.15
CA VAL A 424 23.48 49.61 39.81
C VAL A 424 22.75 48.28 39.68
N ALA A 425 22.67 47.54 40.80
CA ALA A 425 21.94 46.28 40.87
C ALA A 425 20.60 46.47 41.58
N PHE A 426 19.53 45.91 41.02
CA PHE A 426 18.18 45.89 41.58
C PHE A 426 17.50 44.55 41.27
N THR A 427 16.45 44.22 42.01
CA THR A 427 15.58 43.09 41.70
C THR A 427 14.47 43.57 40.77
N CYS A 428 14.27 42.89 39.64
CA CYS A 428 13.20 43.21 38.72
C CYS A 428 11.84 43.02 39.42
N PRO A 429 11.00 44.06 39.53
CA PRO A 429 9.72 43.97 40.22
C PRO A 429 8.75 43.01 39.52
N ASP A 430 7.99 42.23 40.30
CA ASP A 430 7.03 41.25 39.77
C ASP A 430 5.81 41.92 39.10
N ASP A 431 5.50 43.17 39.46
CA ASP A 431 4.37 43.96 38.93
C ASP A 431 4.80 44.96 37.84
N LEU A 432 6.04 44.89 37.35
CA LEU A 432 6.55 45.77 36.30
C LEU A 432 5.82 45.51 34.97
N GLN A 433 5.24 46.56 34.39
CA GLN A 433 4.41 46.46 33.18
C GLN A 433 4.90 47.39 32.07
N PRO A 434 4.64 47.07 30.80
CA PRO A 434 5.00 47.95 29.70
C PRO A 434 4.17 49.24 29.72
N THR A 435 4.77 50.33 29.28
CA THR A 435 4.10 51.63 29.09
C THR A 435 4.65 52.33 27.86
N THR A 436 4.02 53.43 27.47
CA THR A 436 4.44 54.23 26.32
C THR A 436 5.18 55.47 26.78
N VAL A 437 6.45 55.60 26.40
CA VAL A 437 7.25 56.81 26.60
C VAL A 437 7.56 57.39 25.22
N GLN A 438 7.20 58.65 24.96
CA GLN A 438 7.39 59.31 23.66
C GLN A 438 6.81 58.51 22.46
N SER A 439 5.62 57.93 22.62
CA SER A 439 4.96 57.05 21.63
C SER A 439 5.67 55.72 21.35
N GLN A 440 6.69 55.35 22.12
CA GLN A 440 7.38 54.07 22.03
C GLN A 440 6.92 53.14 23.17
N PRO A 441 6.27 51.99 22.86
CA PRO A 441 5.91 50.99 23.86
C PRO A 441 7.17 50.26 24.34
N GLY A 442 7.22 49.94 25.62
CA GLY A 442 8.31 49.14 26.17
C GLY A 442 8.27 49.05 27.68
N TYR A 443 9.25 48.33 28.24
CA TYR A 443 9.49 48.28 29.67
C TYR A 443 10.50 49.38 30.03
N TRP A 444 10.09 50.29 30.91
CA TRP A 444 10.82 51.54 31.16
C TRP A 444 11.23 51.69 32.62
N ILE A 445 12.49 52.07 32.83
CA ILE A 445 12.99 52.65 34.07
C ILE A 445 13.17 54.14 33.86
N ARG A 446 12.66 54.95 34.79
CA ARG A 446 12.78 56.40 34.78
C ARG A 446 13.65 56.87 35.94
N VAL A 447 14.67 57.65 35.66
CA VAL A 447 15.46 58.40 36.65
C VAL A 447 15.01 59.85 36.61
N ARG A 448 14.63 60.42 37.75
CA ARG A 448 14.13 61.80 37.84
C ARG A 448 14.90 62.61 38.87
N ILE A 449 15.30 63.81 38.50
CA ILE A 449 15.98 64.75 39.40
C ILE A 449 15.00 65.26 40.47
N LEU A 450 15.36 65.11 41.74
CA LEU A 450 14.64 65.68 42.88
C LEU A 450 15.22 67.03 43.31
N GLN A 451 16.55 67.15 43.31
CA GLN A 451 17.24 68.34 43.80
C GLN A 451 18.49 68.63 42.96
N VAL A 452 18.69 69.91 42.65
CA VAL A 452 19.87 70.45 41.96
C VAL A 452 20.44 71.55 42.83
N GLU A 453 21.76 71.57 43.00
CA GLU A 453 22.48 72.60 43.74
C GLU A 453 23.05 73.66 42.80
N GLY A 454 23.21 74.91 43.29
CA GLY A 454 23.87 75.97 42.52
C GLY A 454 23.01 76.67 41.43
N LEU A 455 21.77 76.24 41.18
CA LEU A 455 20.87 76.79 40.14
C LEU A 455 20.74 78.32 40.12
N TYR A 456 20.72 78.96 41.29
CA TYR A 456 20.53 80.41 41.44
C TYR A 456 21.86 81.17 41.66
N GLY A 457 22.99 80.49 41.47
CA GLY A 457 24.32 81.07 41.62
C GLY A 457 24.68 82.04 40.49
N THR A 458 25.60 82.95 40.77
CA THR A 458 26.15 83.86 39.76
C THR A 458 26.99 83.07 38.77
N ASN A 459 26.77 83.29 37.46
CA ASN A 459 27.46 82.59 36.37
C ASN A 459 27.43 81.06 36.52
N PRO A 460 26.25 80.43 36.36
CA PRO A 460 26.12 78.99 36.54
C PRO A 460 26.87 78.22 35.45
N VAL A 461 27.62 77.20 35.88
CA VAL A 461 28.26 76.22 34.99
C VAL A 461 27.60 74.87 35.26
N TYR A 462 26.82 74.39 34.30
CA TYR A 462 26.10 73.14 34.42
C TYR A 462 27.05 71.97 34.31
N MET A 463 27.18 71.20 35.39
CA MET A 463 27.96 69.98 35.47
C MET A 463 27.05 68.80 35.09
N ALA A 464 26.82 68.64 33.80
CA ALA A 464 25.87 67.66 33.29
C ALA A 464 26.50 66.24 33.26
N PRO A 465 25.80 65.21 33.78
CA PRO A 465 26.31 63.85 33.77
C PRO A 465 26.21 63.24 32.38
N TRP A 466 27.36 62.80 31.87
CA TRP A 466 27.52 62.09 30.62
C TRP A 466 27.72 60.60 30.90
N LEU A 467 26.86 59.77 30.32
CA LEU A 467 26.84 58.32 30.50
C LEU A 467 27.37 57.62 29.24
N GLU A 468 28.31 56.69 29.42
CA GLU A 468 28.91 55.86 28.37
C GLU A 468 28.81 54.38 28.74
N ASP A 469 28.87 53.51 27.73
CA ASP A 469 28.94 52.05 27.89
C ASP A 469 27.83 51.46 28.78
N MET A 470 26.59 51.93 28.60
CA MET A 470 25.45 51.41 29.38
C MET A 470 25.12 49.98 28.98
N ARG A 471 25.12 49.07 29.95
CA ARG A 471 24.99 47.62 29.74
C ARG A 471 24.22 46.94 30.87
N LEU A 472 23.29 46.06 30.54
CA LEU A 472 22.47 45.32 31.49
C LEU A 472 22.84 43.84 31.51
N THR A 473 22.74 43.22 32.67
CA THR A 473 22.83 41.76 32.85
C THR A 473 21.76 41.35 33.83
N TYR A 474 21.26 40.12 33.71
CA TYR A 474 20.24 39.59 34.61
C TYR A 474 20.64 38.19 35.07
N SER A 475 20.30 37.86 36.32
CA SER A 475 20.54 36.53 36.88
C SER A 475 19.55 36.20 38.00
N TYR A 476 19.09 34.95 38.04
CA TYR A 476 18.28 34.38 39.10
C TYR A 476 19.18 33.65 40.10
N ARG A 477 19.13 34.08 41.36
CA ARG A 477 19.88 33.43 42.45
C ARG A 477 19.21 32.14 42.91
N GLU A 478 17.93 32.22 43.29
CA GLU A 478 17.18 31.07 43.86
C GLU A 478 15.79 30.88 43.23
N SER A 479 15.24 31.89 42.55
CA SER A 479 13.92 31.79 41.94
C SER A 479 13.92 30.83 40.74
N LEU A 480 12.96 29.92 40.74
CA LEU A 480 12.68 28.98 39.67
C LEU A 480 11.22 29.13 39.28
N HIS A 481 10.96 29.12 37.97
CA HIS A 481 9.63 29.33 37.40
C HIS A 481 9.14 28.04 36.73
N GLU A 482 7.83 27.81 36.75
CA GLU A 482 7.23 26.70 36.02
C GLU A 482 6.93 27.12 34.57
N PRO A 483 6.94 26.18 33.60
CA PRO A 483 6.48 26.49 32.25
C PRO A 483 5.00 26.85 32.24
N GLU A 484 4.63 27.83 31.41
CA GLU A 484 3.24 28.24 31.20
C GLU A 484 2.47 27.16 30.40
N ALA A 485 3.17 26.47 29.50
CA ALA A 485 2.61 25.37 28.71
C ALA A 485 3.65 24.27 28.47
N ILE A 486 3.18 23.02 28.46
CA ILE A 486 3.96 21.84 28.09
C ILE A 486 3.17 21.09 27.02
N LEU A 487 3.81 20.78 25.88
CA LEU A 487 3.21 19.96 24.84
C LEU A 487 4.17 18.85 24.43
N THR A 488 3.64 17.67 24.14
CA THR A 488 4.41 16.54 23.61
C THR A 488 3.74 16.03 22.35
N GLN A 489 4.53 15.71 21.33
CA GLN A 489 4.07 15.14 20.07
C GLN A 489 4.79 13.81 19.85
N ASN A 490 4.03 12.72 19.74
CA ASN A 490 4.53 11.36 19.48
C ASN A 490 3.51 10.62 18.59
N ASP A 491 3.95 9.85 17.60
CA ASP A 491 3.05 9.14 16.66
C ASP A 491 2.01 10.09 16.01
N LEU A 492 2.42 11.32 15.63
CA LEU A 492 1.56 12.44 15.20
C LEU A 492 0.62 12.99 16.28
N ASP A 493 0.35 12.29 17.37
CA ASP A 493 -0.57 12.73 18.42
C ASP A 493 0.05 13.80 19.34
N TRP A 494 -0.69 14.90 19.51
CA TRP A 494 -0.40 15.92 20.52
C TRP A 494 -1.07 15.62 21.84
N GLN A 495 -0.29 15.75 22.90
CA GLN A 495 -0.75 15.70 24.28
C GLN A 495 -0.28 16.94 25.03
N GLN A 496 -1.17 17.50 25.84
CA GLN A 496 -0.85 18.52 26.83
C GLN A 496 -0.91 17.86 28.20
N PRO A 497 0.22 17.53 28.84
CA PRO A 497 0.24 17.00 30.19
C PRO A 497 -0.49 17.95 31.14
N VAL A 498 -1.52 17.45 31.85
CA VAL A 498 -2.30 18.24 32.80
C VAL A 498 -1.52 18.38 34.10
N GLY A 499 -1.06 19.58 34.46
CA GLY A 499 -0.33 19.73 35.73
C GLY A 499 0.16 21.14 36.06
N THR A 500 -0.73 22.12 36.19
CA THR A 500 -0.45 23.41 36.86
C THR A 500 -1.28 23.59 38.14
N GLY A 501 -1.59 22.48 38.86
CA GLY A 501 -2.24 22.55 40.17
C GLY A 501 -2.49 21.20 40.86
N ASN A 502 -2.07 21.10 42.14
CA ASN A 502 -2.33 20.12 43.24
C ASN A 502 -2.52 18.60 43.00
N HIS A 503 -2.63 18.10 41.77
CA HIS A 503 -2.50 16.69 41.42
C HIS A 503 -1.38 16.57 40.38
N GLN A 504 -0.18 16.16 40.82
CA GLN A 504 0.98 15.91 39.96
C GLN A 504 0.68 14.73 39.03
N ALA A 505 0.19 14.98 37.82
CA ALA A 505 0.19 13.97 36.77
C ALA A 505 1.63 13.85 36.24
N SER A 506 2.22 12.66 36.38
CA SER A 506 3.51 12.39 35.76
C SER A 506 3.34 12.17 34.25
N PHE A 507 4.28 12.65 33.44
CA PHE A 507 4.26 12.42 31.99
C PHE A 507 5.64 12.00 31.46
N GLN A 508 5.67 11.39 30.28
CA GLN A 508 6.91 11.05 29.58
C GLN A 508 7.02 11.93 28.31
N PRO A 509 8.12 12.67 28.11
CA PRO A 509 8.26 13.55 26.94
C PRO A 509 8.20 12.83 25.59
N PHE A 510 8.86 11.67 25.51
CA PHE A 510 8.99 10.90 24.28
C PHE A 510 8.51 9.47 24.50
N LEU A 511 7.63 9.00 23.62
CA LEU A 511 7.05 7.67 23.65
C LEU A 511 7.36 6.97 22.32
N PRO A 512 7.89 5.74 22.32
CA PRO A 512 8.02 4.97 21.09
C PRO A 512 6.64 4.56 20.58
N SER A 513 6.55 4.21 19.30
CA SER A 513 5.29 3.76 18.73
C SER A 513 4.72 2.53 19.45
N GLU A 514 3.40 2.51 19.63
CA GLU A 514 2.71 1.43 20.36
C GLU A 514 2.99 0.04 19.76
N CYS A 515 3.06 -0.05 18.43
CA CYS A 515 3.35 -1.29 17.70
C CYS A 515 4.77 -1.29 17.13
N LEU A 516 5.64 -2.13 17.70
CA LEU A 516 7.02 -2.30 17.20
C LEU A 516 7.08 -3.03 15.84
N HIS A 517 6.05 -3.80 15.51
CA HIS A 517 5.98 -4.52 14.24
C HIS A 517 5.48 -3.61 13.09
N PRO A 518 5.87 -3.89 11.83
CA PRO A 518 5.27 -3.26 10.66
C PRO A 518 3.75 -3.51 10.66
N ALA A 519 2.96 -2.45 10.54
CA ALA A 519 1.51 -2.51 10.63
C ALA A 519 0.83 -1.57 9.64
N VAL A 520 -0.28 -2.03 9.08
CA VAL A 520 -1.18 -1.25 8.23
C VAL A 520 -2.45 -0.94 9.02
N TYR A 521 -2.78 0.34 9.18
CA TYR A 521 -3.95 0.82 9.92
C TYR A 521 -5.04 1.28 8.96
N PHE A 522 -6.26 0.79 9.21
CA PHE A 522 -7.48 1.21 8.56
C PHE A 522 -8.34 1.95 9.59
N GLY A 523 -8.56 3.24 9.37
CA GLY A 523 -9.47 4.05 10.17
C GLY A 523 -10.84 4.15 9.52
N PHE A 524 -11.90 4.00 10.31
CA PHE A 524 -13.29 4.07 9.87
C PHE A 524 -14.06 5.11 10.69
N GLU A 525 -14.92 5.89 10.04
CA GLU A 525 -15.81 6.85 10.72
C GLU A 525 -16.93 6.15 11.51
N GLN A 526 -17.47 5.07 10.95
CA GLN A 526 -18.41 4.17 11.60
C GLN A 526 -17.74 2.80 11.80
N PRO A 527 -18.15 1.99 12.80
CA PRO A 527 -17.54 0.68 12.97
C PRO A 527 -18.06 -0.30 11.92
N PRO A 528 -17.20 -1.10 11.26
CA PRO A 528 -17.61 -2.16 10.36
C PRO A 528 -18.14 -3.35 11.18
N LEU A 529 -19.41 -3.28 11.61
CA LEU A 529 -20.07 -4.28 12.46
C LEU A 529 -20.71 -5.42 11.65
N GLN A 530 -20.97 -6.56 12.30
CA GLN A 530 -21.60 -7.76 11.74
C GLN A 530 -20.75 -8.46 10.69
N GLY A 531 -21.22 -9.57 10.12
CA GLY A 531 -20.49 -10.25 9.05
C GLY A 531 -21.27 -11.39 8.41
N PRO A 532 -20.69 -12.04 7.40
CA PRO A 532 -19.31 -11.85 6.94
C PRO A 532 -19.13 -10.63 6.02
N LEU A 533 -18.25 -9.71 6.41
CA LEU A 533 -17.74 -8.62 5.58
C LEU A 533 -16.58 -9.13 4.73
N SER A 534 -16.32 -8.49 3.59
CA SER A 534 -15.28 -8.94 2.65
C SER A 534 -14.59 -7.76 1.99
N PHE A 535 -13.27 -7.69 2.12
CA PHE A 535 -12.41 -6.72 1.44
C PHE A 535 -11.49 -7.45 0.47
N TYR A 536 -11.44 -7.02 -0.78
CA TYR A 536 -10.54 -7.56 -1.78
C TYR A 536 -9.33 -6.65 -1.97
N PHE A 537 -8.14 -7.23 -1.83
CA PHE A 537 -6.87 -6.57 -2.05
C PHE A 537 -6.28 -7.09 -3.36
N SER A 538 -5.93 -6.17 -4.26
CA SER A 538 -5.25 -6.48 -5.51
C SER A 538 -3.79 -6.09 -5.41
N PHE A 539 -2.87 -7.04 -5.61
CA PHE A 539 -1.43 -6.83 -5.60
C PHE A 539 -0.82 -7.04 -6.98
N LEU A 540 0.24 -6.30 -7.31
CA LEU A 540 1.03 -6.60 -8.50
C LEU A 540 1.85 -7.89 -8.29
N PRO A 541 2.12 -8.65 -9.38
CA PRO A 541 2.95 -9.85 -9.31
C PRO A 541 4.34 -9.54 -8.76
N MET A 542 4.74 -10.29 -7.73
CA MET A 542 6.09 -10.25 -7.20
C MET A 542 6.82 -11.55 -7.60
N GLU A 543 8.01 -11.45 -8.20
CA GLU A 543 8.82 -12.67 -8.40
C GLU A 543 9.22 -13.23 -7.03
N GLU A 544 9.09 -14.55 -6.90
CA GLU A 544 9.29 -15.27 -5.65
C GLU A 544 10.62 -14.91 -4.99
N SER A 545 10.52 -14.38 -3.76
CA SER A 545 11.56 -14.62 -2.77
C SER A 545 11.33 -16.03 -2.22
N PRO A 546 12.34 -16.90 -2.13
CA PRO A 546 12.22 -18.27 -1.62
C PRO A 546 12.03 -18.28 -0.09
N GLY A 547 10.88 -17.79 0.38
CA GLY A 547 10.52 -17.75 1.80
C GLY A 547 9.01 -17.95 2.00
N ALA A 548 8.65 -18.49 3.17
CA ALA A 548 7.27 -18.73 3.58
C ALA A 548 6.36 -17.50 3.44
N ALA A 549 5.05 -17.69 3.25
CA ALA A 549 4.07 -16.58 3.24
C ALA A 549 4.23 -15.68 4.48
N LEU A 550 4.02 -14.37 4.32
CA LEU A 550 4.13 -13.41 5.43
C LEU A 550 3.10 -13.74 6.50
N VAL A 551 3.51 -13.66 7.77
CA VAL A 551 2.58 -13.87 8.88
C VAL A 551 1.97 -12.53 9.25
N VAL A 552 0.70 -12.35 8.88
CA VAL A 552 -0.08 -11.15 9.19
C VAL A 552 -1.17 -11.50 10.21
N GLN A 553 -1.21 -10.75 11.31
CA GLN A 553 -2.25 -10.83 12.33
C GLN A 553 -3.15 -9.60 12.26
N TRP A 554 -4.46 -9.82 12.16
CA TRP A 554 -5.44 -8.76 12.17
C TRP A 554 -5.90 -8.46 13.59
N GLU A 555 -5.98 -7.18 13.94
CA GLU A 555 -6.36 -6.68 15.25
C GLU A 555 -7.33 -5.50 15.12
N TYR A 556 -8.15 -5.30 16.13
CA TYR A 556 -9.06 -4.16 16.22
C TYR A 556 -8.99 -3.55 17.61
N LYS A 557 -9.36 -2.27 17.72
CA LYS A 557 -9.39 -1.59 19.00
C LYS A 557 -10.74 -1.79 19.70
N ARG A 558 -10.71 -2.25 20.94
CA ARG A 558 -11.88 -2.46 21.79
C ARG A 558 -11.76 -1.74 23.13
N LYS A 559 -12.86 -1.67 23.88
CA LYS A 559 -12.88 -1.14 25.25
C LYS A 559 -12.85 -2.27 26.27
N GLU A 560 -11.90 -2.22 27.19
CA GLU A 560 -11.73 -3.19 28.28
C GLU A 560 -11.51 -2.44 29.60
N THR A 561 -12.44 -2.57 30.55
CA THR A 561 -12.31 -1.97 31.90
C THR A 561 -11.98 -0.47 31.95
N GLY A 562 -12.53 0.32 31.01
CA GLY A 562 -12.33 1.78 30.97
C GLY A 562 -11.09 2.25 30.19
N THR A 563 -10.22 1.33 29.76
CA THR A 563 -9.13 1.59 28.82
C THR A 563 -9.40 0.93 27.47
N THR A 564 -8.75 1.42 26.42
CA THR A 564 -8.86 0.84 25.08
C THR A 564 -7.68 -0.06 24.79
N THR A 565 -7.91 -1.28 24.32
CA THR A 565 -6.87 -2.29 24.06
C THR A 565 -7.03 -2.88 22.66
N TRP A 566 -5.92 -3.37 22.10
CA TRP A 566 -5.93 -4.13 20.85
C TRP A 566 -6.35 -5.57 21.11
N ALA A 567 -7.29 -6.07 20.32
CA ALA A 567 -7.76 -7.45 20.38
C ALA A 567 -7.65 -8.12 19.00
N LYS A 568 -7.41 -9.43 18.99
CA LYS A 568 -7.28 -10.20 17.75
C LYS A 568 -8.62 -10.27 17.00
N LEU A 569 -8.62 -9.89 15.73
CA LEU A 569 -9.73 -10.05 14.80
C LEU A 569 -9.62 -11.42 14.12
N GLN A 570 -10.68 -12.22 14.17
CA GLN A 570 -10.73 -13.49 13.45
C GLN A 570 -11.04 -13.23 11.98
N THR A 571 -10.13 -13.62 11.10
CA THR A 571 -10.24 -13.38 9.66
C THR A 571 -9.98 -14.66 8.86
N ILE A 572 -10.62 -14.77 7.71
CA ILE A 572 -10.27 -15.70 6.64
C ILE A 572 -9.50 -14.87 5.62
N ASP A 573 -8.17 -14.98 5.65
CA ASP A 573 -7.25 -14.23 4.80
C ASP A 573 -6.79 -15.09 3.62
N GLN A 574 -7.18 -14.69 2.40
CA GLN A 574 -6.78 -15.36 1.17
C GLN A 574 -5.60 -14.67 0.45
N THR A 575 -5.06 -13.57 1.01
CA THR A 575 -3.98 -12.76 0.43
C THR A 575 -2.58 -13.32 0.71
N ALA A 576 -2.49 -14.44 1.43
CA ALA A 576 -1.23 -15.03 1.88
C ALA A 576 -0.33 -14.00 2.61
N GLY A 577 -0.94 -13.16 3.45
CA GLY A 577 -0.27 -12.10 4.20
C GLY A 577 0.18 -10.93 3.32
N PHE A 578 -0.69 -10.45 2.42
CA PHE A 578 -0.42 -9.39 1.45
C PHE A 578 0.59 -9.73 0.34
N THR A 579 0.87 -11.02 0.11
CA THR A 579 1.78 -11.43 -0.98
C THR A 579 1.05 -11.78 -2.28
N GLU A 580 -0.24 -12.08 -2.20
CA GLU A 580 -1.10 -12.40 -3.33
C GLU A 580 -2.40 -11.59 -3.27
N SER A 581 -3.00 -11.33 -4.44
CA SER A 581 -4.35 -10.78 -4.52
C SER A 581 -5.36 -11.76 -3.91
N GLY A 582 -6.35 -11.24 -3.18
CA GLY A 582 -7.34 -12.08 -2.52
C GLY A 582 -8.27 -11.32 -1.59
N THR A 583 -9.23 -12.05 -1.01
CA THR A 583 -10.16 -11.47 -0.04
C THR A 583 -9.71 -11.68 1.40
N VAL A 584 -9.96 -10.68 2.24
CA VAL A 584 -9.94 -10.81 3.70
C VAL A 584 -11.36 -10.69 4.19
N ARG A 585 -11.85 -11.75 4.82
CA ARG A 585 -13.23 -11.86 5.30
C ARG A 585 -13.28 -11.97 6.80
N PHE A 586 -14.20 -11.25 7.42
CA PHE A 586 -14.30 -11.21 8.88
C PHE A 586 -15.71 -10.85 9.33
N ALA A 587 -15.99 -11.12 10.60
CA ALA A 587 -17.16 -10.59 11.27
C ALA A 587 -16.73 -9.40 12.13
N GLY A 588 -17.37 -8.26 11.89
CA GLY A 588 -17.23 -7.04 12.64
C GLY A 588 -17.55 -7.22 14.13
N PRO A 589 -16.60 -6.97 15.04
CA PRO A 589 -16.82 -7.11 16.48
C PRO A 589 -17.76 -6.02 17.03
N PHE A 590 -18.69 -6.40 17.91
CA PHE A 590 -19.68 -5.47 18.48
C PHE A 590 -19.10 -4.56 19.57
N ASP A 591 -17.93 -4.88 20.11
CA ASP A 591 -17.22 -4.17 21.19
C ASP A 591 -16.12 -3.22 20.68
N MET A 592 -16.11 -2.93 19.37
CA MET A 592 -15.23 -1.90 18.81
C MET A 592 -15.50 -0.53 19.45
N GLU A 593 -14.44 0.17 19.83
CA GLU A 593 -14.52 1.48 20.47
C GLU A 593 -13.80 2.53 19.61
N LYS A 594 -14.43 3.69 19.50
CA LYS A 594 -13.84 4.84 18.81
C LYS A 594 -12.64 5.35 19.62
N SER A 595 -11.56 5.72 18.96
CA SER A 595 -10.33 6.11 19.63
C SER A 595 -9.54 7.15 18.85
N LYS A 596 -9.01 8.13 19.58
CA LYS A 596 -8.07 9.11 19.06
C LYS A 596 -6.68 8.48 18.94
N MET A 597 -6.18 8.37 17.70
CA MET A 597 -4.81 7.98 17.36
C MET A 597 -4.40 8.73 16.09
N PHE A 598 -3.14 9.12 15.97
CA PHE A 598 -2.60 9.84 14.81
C PHE A 598 -3.38 11.14 14.51
N GLU A 599 -3.77 11.87 15.57
CA GLU A 599 -4.67 13.03 15.59
C GLU A 599 -6.11 12.77 15.14
N ARG A 600 -6.47 11.51 14.85
CA ARG A 600 -7.75 11.14 14.25
C ARG A 600 -8.57 10.29 15.20
N GLU A 601 -9.83 10.68 15.39
CA GLU A 601 -10.78 9.89 16.15
C GLU A 601 -11.56 8.96 15.22
N ARG A 602 -11.22 7.67 15.24
CA ARG A 602 -11.77 6.64 14.36
C ARG A 602 -11.99 5.31 15.07
N TYR A 603 -12.71 4.41 14.43
CA TYR A 603 -12.65 2.98 14.72
C TYR A 603 -11.47 2.39 13.95
N TRP A 604 -10.58 1.68 14.64
CA TRP A 604 -9.33 1.23 14.05
C TRP A 604 -9.26 -0.30 13.95
N ILE A 605 -8.89 -0.76 12.75
CA ILE A 605 -8.44 -2.13 12.49
C ILE A 605 -7.02 -2.04 11.95
N ARG A 606 -6.13 -2.91 12.41
CA ARG A 606 -4.77 -2.99 11.89
C ARG A 606 -4.39 -4.40 11.47
N ALA A 607 -3.53 -4.49 10.47
CA ALA A 607 -2.89 -5.72 10.04
C ALA A 607 -1.40 -5.65 10.40
N VAL A 608 -0.95 -6.52 11.31
CA VAL A 608 0.40 -6.52 11.89
C VAL A 608 1.23 -7.65 11.29
N ASN A 609 2.37 -7.33 10.68
CA ASN A 609 3.34 -8.31 10.19
C ASN A 609 4.24 -8.79 11.34
N VAL A 610 3.83 -9.87 12.01
CA VAL A 610 4.45 -10.33 13.27
C VAL A 610 5.85 -10.92 13.08
N ASP A 611 6.19 -11.37 11.86
CA ASP A 611 7.51 -11.91 11.53
C ASP A 611 8.54 -10.85 11.10
N ASN A 612 8.16 -9.56 11.08
CA ASN A 612 9.02 -8.41 10.75
C ASN A 612 9.78 -8.53 9.42
N ARG A 613 9.22 -9.26 8.44
CA ARG A 613 9.83 -9.41 7.11
C ARG A 613 9.50 -8.24 6.18
N LEU A 614 8.42 -7.52 6.45
CA LEU A 614 8.10 -6.24 5.79
C LEU A 614 8.84 -5.07 6.47
N GLY A 615 9.04 -3.97 5.76
CA GLY A 615 9.65 -2.76 6.35
C GLY A 615 11.18 -2.72 6.34
N GLY A 616 11.84 -3.76 5.85
CA GLY A 616 13.26 -3.80 5.46
C GLY A 616 14.23 -4.32 6.52
N GLY A 617 15.35 -4.88 6.07
CA GLY A 617 16.49 -5.31 6.88
C GLY A 617 17.67 -5.70 5.97
N THR A 618 17.35 -6.29 4.81
CA THR A 618 18.27 -6.51 3.70
C THR A 618 17.95 -5.58 2.53
N LEU A 619 18.99 -5.17 1.80
CA LEU A 619 18.87 -4.33 0.58
C LEU A 619 18.03 -4.97 -0.54
N ASP A 620 17.67 -6.26 -0.42
CA ASP A 620 16.95 -7.07 -1.41
C ASP A 620 15.51 -7.46 -1.00
N ALA A 621 14.98 -6.97 0.14
CA ALA A 621 13.60 -7.28 0.53
C ALA A 621 12.61 -6.61 -0.42
N ARG A 622 12.00 -7.39 -1.33
CA ARG A 622 10.95 -6.89 -2.22
C ARG A 622 9.67 -6.65 -1.41
N HIS A 623 9.08 -5.47 -1.60
CA HIS A 623 7.85 -5.06 -0.95
C HIS A 623 6.64 -5.42 -1.82
N PRO A 624 5.54 -5.94 -1.25
CA PRO A 624 4.30 -6.10 -1.99
C PRO A 624 3.79 -4.76 -2.49
N VAL A 625 3.39 -4.69 -3.75
CA VAL A 625 2.86 -3.45 -4.34
C VAL A 625 1.35 -3.60 -4.49
N LEU A 626 0.61 -2.87 -3.67
CA LEU A 626 -0.85 -2.82 -3.71
C LEU A 626 -1.28 -2.02 -4.94
N SER A 627 -2.08 -2.62 -5.82
CA SER A 627 -2.63 -1.99 -7.03
C SER A 627 -4.10 -1.58 -6.89
N GLY A 628 -4.82 -2.14 -5.92
CA GLY A 628 -6.19 -1.73 -5.66
C GLY A 628 -6.78 -2.30 -4.39
N PHE A 629 -7.77 -1.59 -3.84
CA PHE A 629 -8.52 -2.00 -2.66
C PHE A 629 -10.01 -1.84 -2.93
N TYR A 630 -10.74 -2.95 -2.86
CA TYR A 630 -12.15 -3.02 -3.23
C TYR A 630 -12.97 -3.59 -2.07
N PRO A 631 -13.64 -2.75 -1.27
CA PRO A 631 -14.53 -3.21 -0.20
C PRO A 631 -15.82 -3.82 -0.79
N ASN A 632 -16.54 -4.62 0.00
CA ASN A 632 -17.79 -5.28 -0.43
C ASN A 632 -17.60 -6.13 -1.69
N THR A 633 -16.53 -6.93 -1.70
CA THR A 633 -16.13 -7.71 -2.87
C THR A 633 -16.18 -9.20 -2.55
N ILE A 634 -16.85 -9.99 -3.39
CA ILE A 634 -17.01 -11.44 -3.21
C ILE A 634 -16.73 -12.20 -4.51
N ARG A 635 -16.28 -13.44 -4.39
CA ARG A 635 -16.03 -14.30 -5.55
C ARG A 635 -17.33 -14.66 -6.27
N ALA A 636 -17.28 -14.66 -7.59
CA ALA A 636 -18.35 -15.07 -8.48
C ALA A 636 -17.84 -16.06 -9.53
N ILE A 637 -18.71 -16.98 -9.91
CA ILE A 637 -18.41 -18.10 -10.81
C ILE A 637 -19.38 -18.02 -11.99
N GLN A 638 -18.90 -18.24 -13.20
CA GLN A 638 -19.68 -18.27 -14.44
C GLN A 638 -20.59 -19.52 -14.48
N GLN A 639 -21.67 -19.48 -13.73
CA GLN A 639 -22.65 -20.55 -13.65
C GLN A 639 -24.04 -19.95 -13.47
N GLU A 640 -25.03 -20.75 -13.86
CA GLU A 640 -26.43 -20.50 -13.57
C GLU A 640 -27.03 -21.73 -12.90
N THR A 641 -27.55 -21.54 -11.69
CA THR A 641 -28.23 -22.57 -10.92
C THR A 641 -29.72 -22.59 -11.29
N ILE A 642 -30.16 -23.73 -11.82
CA ILE A 642 -31.56 -24.06 -12.11
C ILE A 642 -32.07 -24.92 -10.96
N ARG A 643 -33.10 -24.46 -10.26
CA ARG A 643 -33.60 -25.12 -9.05
C ARG A 643 -34.90 -25.85 -9.33
N ASN A 644 -35.02 -27.04 -8.76
CA ASN A 644 -36.26 -27.82 -8.71
C ASN A 644 -36.90 -28.08 -10.09
N GLU A 645 -36.08 -28.30 -11.12
CA GLU A 645 -36.60 -28.75 -12.42
C GLU A 645 -37.18 -30.15 -12.28
N MET A 646 -38.39 -30.36 -12.79
CA MET A 646 -38.98 -31.69 -12.89
C MET A 646 -38.49 -32.32 -14.18
N ALA A 647 -37.57 -33.28 -14.09
CA ALA A 647 -36.94 -33.87 -15.26
C ALA A 647 -37.96 -34.68 -16.07
N GLU A 648 -37.85 -34.64 -17.40
CA GLU A 648 -38.75 -35.37 -18.31
C GLU A 648 -38.19 -36.74 -18.68
N ARG A 649 -39.04 -37.76 -18.67
CA ARG A 649 -38.67 -39.13 -19.05
C ARG A 649 -38.59 -39.24 -20.58
N ILE A 650 -37.49 -39.80 -21.09
CA ILE A 650 -37.22 -39.87 -22.54
C ILE A 650 -37.58 -41.24 -23.13
N ALA A 651 -37.48 -42.33 -22.34
CA ALA A 651 -37.67 -43.69 -22.83
C ALA A 651 -38.47 -44.57 -21.87
N GLU A 652 -39.36 -45.41 -22.43
CA GLU A 652 -40.08 -46.49 -21.76
C GLU A 652 -39.28 -47.81 -21.82
N GLY A 653 -37.99 -47.76 -21.45
CA GLY A 653 -37.13 -48.94 -21.31
C GLY A 653 -37.14 -49.51 -19.88
N PRO A 654 -36.50 -50.69 -19.67
CA PRO A 654 -36.32 -51.28 -18.34
C PRO A 654 -35.40 -50.46 -17.43
N GLN A 655 -34.48 -49.67 -18.01
CA GLN A 655 -33.77 -48.61 -17.30
C GLN A 655 -34.48 -47.29 -17.52
N ALA A 656 -34.74 -46.56 -16.45
CA ALA A 656 -35.39 -45.26 -16.53
C ALA A 656 -34.39 -44.17 -16.94
N GLU A 657 -34.75 -43.43 -17.99
CA GLU A 657 -33.93 -42.36 -18.57
C GLU A 657 -34.67 -41.03 -18.54
N TYR A 658 -34.01 -39.99 -18.02
CA TYR A 658 -34.53 -38.63 -17.89
C TYR A 658 -33.63 -37.61 -18.59
N ARG A 659 -34.19 -36.49 -19.05
CA ARG A 659 -33.45 -35.35 -19.64
C ARG A 659 -33.71 -34.06 -18.89
N LEU A 660 -32.65 -33.28 -18.74
CA LEU A 660 -32.70 -31.89 -18.29
C LEU A 660 -32.83 -30.92 -19.48
N ILE A 661 -33.58 -29.84 -19.29
CA ILE A 661 -33.88 -28.85 -20.33
C ILE A 661 -32.61 -28.16 -20.81
N ARG A 662 -31.74 -27.76 -19.88
CA ARG A 662 -30.46 -27.10 -20.17
C ARG A 662 -29.27 -28.01 -19.91
N HIS A 663 -28.29 -27.92 -20.80
CA HIS A 663 -27.03 -28.67 -20.77
C HIS A 663 -25.98 -27.85 -21.56
N PRO A 664 -24.67 -28.03 -21.30
CA PRO A 664 -24.06 -29.05 -20.44
C PRO A 664 -24.20 -28.78 -18.94
N VAL A 665 -24.25 -29.85 -18.15
CA VAL A 665 -24.45 -29.82 -16.68
C VAL A 665 -23.11 -29.96 -15.95
N MET A 666 -22.75 -28.97 -15.15
CA MET A 666 -21.48 -28.92 -14.39
C MET A 666 -21.59 -29.52 -12.98
N GLY A 667 -22.79 -29.51 -12.39
CA GLY A 667 -23.05 -30.11 -11.09
C GLY A 667 -24.53 -30.19 -10.80
N GLU A 668 -24.94 -31.18 -10.02
CA GLU A 668 -26.33 -31.54 -9.84
C GLU A 668 -26.64 -32.16 -8.48
N GLU A 669 -27.88 -31.98 -8.05
CA GLU A 669 -28.52 -32.73 -6.97
C GLU A 669 -29.81 -33.34 -7.53
N VAL A 670 -29.87 -34.67 -7.57
CA VAL A 670 -31.04 -35.42 -8.07
C VAL A 670 -31.85 -35.94 -6.88
N TRP A 671 -33.07 -35.41 -6.75
CA TRP A 671 -34.04 -35.80 -5.74
C TRP A 671 -35.11 -36.67 -6.37
N VAL A 672 -35.36 -37.82 -5.76
CA VAL A 672 -36.37 -38.78 -6.22
C VAL A 672 -37.48 -38.88 -5.20
N ASP A 673 -38.71 -38.89 -5.69
CA ASP A 673 -39.90 -39.09 -4.87
C ASP A 673 -40.04 -40.57 -4.50
N GLU A 674 -39.76 -40.90 -3.23
CA GLU A 674 -39.91 -42.26 -2.68
C GLU A 674 -41.16 -42.38 -1.80
N THR A 675 -42.17 -41.52 -1.97
CA THR A 675 -43.41 -41.56 -1.18
C THR A 675 -44.05 -42.94 -1.19
N GLY A 676 -44.36 -43.46 0.00
CA GLY A 676 -44.94 -44.80 0.17
C GLY A 676 -43.94 -45.97 0.09
N SER A 677 -42.65 -45.72 -0.13
CA SER A 677 -41.61 -46.76 -0.24
C SER A 677 -41.02 -47.21 1.11
N PHE A 678 -41.37 -46.52 2.21
CA PHE A 678 -40.86 -46.80 3.55
C PHE A 678 -41.90 -47.52 4.41
N LEU A 679 -41.49 -48.61 5.09
CA LEU A 679 -42.26 -49.16 6.22
C LEU A 679 -42.14 -48.23 7.44
N PRO A 680 -43.22 -47.98 8.22
CA PRO A 680 -43.20 -47.02 9.34
C PRO A 680 -42.10 -47.29 10.40
N SER A 681 -41.69 -48.54 10.57
CA SER A 681 -40.65 -48.97 11.53
C SER A 681 -39.21 -48.74 11.04
N GLU A 682 -38.95 -48.82 9.73
CA GLU A 682 -37.62 -48.65 9.14
C GLU A 682 -37.26 -47.16 8.95
N ARG A 683 -38.29 -46.34 8.74
CA ARG A 683 -38.18 -44.92 8.47
C ARG A 683 -37.48 -44.13 9.57
N LYS A 684 -37.82 -44.42 10.84
CA LYS A 684 -37.27 -43.67 11.98
C LYS A 684 -35.77 -43.93 12.16
N SER A 685 -35.37 -45.20 12.00
CA SER A 685 -33.95 -45.58 12.04
C SER A 685 -33.16 -45.01 10.87
N TRP A 686 -33.77 -44.88 9.68
CA TRP A 686 -33.08 -44.41 8.48
C TRP A 686 -32.93 -42.88 8.43
N LEU A 687 -33.96 -42.13 8.87
CA LEU A 687 -33.90 -40.66 8.99
C LEU A 687 -32.91 -40.18 10.06
N GLU A 688 -32.62 -41.00 11.07
CA GLU A 688 -31.63 -40.71 12.12
C GLU A 688 -30.18 -40.89 11.63
N HIS A 689 -29.95 -41.47 10.44
CA HIS A 689 -28.61 -41.58 9.87
C HIS A 689 -28.22 -40.25 9.18
N PRO A 690 -27.12 -39.60 9.61
CA PRO A 690 -26.72 -38.28 9.12
C PRO A 690 -26.36 -38.22 7.62
N GLU A 691 -26.13 -39.36 6.97
CA GLU A 691 -25.79 -39.45 5.55
C GLU A 691 -27.02 -39.39 4.62
N ASN A 692 -28.22 -39.62 5.15
CA ASN A 692 -29.46 -39.67 4.37
C ASN A 692 -30.11 -38.28 4.31
N ARG A 693 -30.02 -37.62 3.15
CA ARG A 693 -30.70 -36.33 2.91
C ARG A 693 -32.11 -36.57 2.37
N VAL A 694 -33.10 -36.13 3.16
CA VAL A 694 -34.53 -36.31 2.85
C VAL A 694 -35.28 -35.00 3.09
N GLU A 695 -36.20 -34.67 2.19
CA GLU A 695 -37.12 -33.53 2.34
C GLU A 695 -38.56 -34.06 2.34
N LEU A 696 -39.27 -33.82 3.44
CA LEU A 696 -40.64 -34.27 3.67
C LEU A 696 -41.60 -33.09 3.51
N LEU A 697 -42.57 -33.23 2.63
CA LEU A 697 -43.65 -32.26 2.44
C LEU A 697 -44.93 -32.84 3.03
N TYR A 698 -45.55 -32.09 3.95
CA TYR A 698 -46.82 -32.43 4.59
C TYR A 698 -47.92 -31.49 4.11
N ASP A 699 -49.14 -32.01 3.99
CA ASP A 699 -50.32 -31.20 3.70
C ASP A 699 -50.83 -30.46 4.95
N SER A 700 -51.88 -29.64 4.78
CA SER A 700 -52.52 -28.87 5.87
C SER A 700 -53.20 -29.76 6.93
N GLU A 701 -53.42 -31.04 6.65
CA GLU A 701 -53.99 -32.03 7.58
C GLU A 701 -52.88 -32.83 8.31
N GLY A 702 -51.62 -32.56 8.01
CA GLY A 702 -50.46 -33.24 8.59
C GLY A 702 -50.14 -34.60 7.95
N ASN A 703 -50.80 -34.96 6.84
CA ASN A 703 -50.44 -36.15 6.07
C ASN A 703 -49.25 -35.86 5.17
N GLU A 704 -48.41 -36.87 4.98
CA GLU A 704 -47.27 -36.76 4.07
C GLU A 704 -47.73 -36.74 2.61
N GLN A 705 -47.40 -35.67 1.91
CA GLN A 705 -47.69 -35.49 0.50
C GLN A 705 -46.55 -36.02 -0.38
N LYS A 706 -45.30 -35.71 -0.02
CA LYS A 706 -44.10 -36.15 -0.76
C LYS A 706 -42.90 -36.42 0.13
N CYS A 707 -42.11 -37.44 -0.23
CA CYS A 707 -40.83 -37.81 0.36
C CYS A 707 -39.72 -37.73 -0.69
N TRP A 708 -38.97 -36.63 -0.71
CA TRP A 708 -37.84 -36.46 -1.62
C TRP A 708 -36.57 -37.02 -0.99
N VAL A 709 -35.95 -37.99 -1.65
CA VAL A 709 -34.69 -38.59 -1.24
C VAL A 709 -33.59 -38.17 -2.20
N LEU A 710 -32.46 -37.71 -1.68
CA LEU A 710 -31.28 -37.41 -2.50
C LEU A 710 -30.60 -38.71 -2.94
N TRP A 711 -30.45 -38.88 -4.26
CA TRP A 711 -29.70 -40.00 -4.84
C TRP A 711 -28.24 -39.60 -5.08
N LYS A 712 -27.34 -40.58 -5.20
CA LYS A 712 -25.90 -40.36 -5.33
C LYS A 712 -25.42 -40.64 -6.77
N ARG A 713 -24.64 -39.72 -7.32
CA ARG A 713 -23.99 -39.89 -8.62
C ARG A 713 -22.92 -40.98 -8.58
N VAL A 714 -22.91 -41.84 -9.60
CA VAL A 714 -21.82 -42.77 -9.90
C VAL A 714 -21.44 -42.67 -11.39
N GLU A 715 -20.19 -42.99 -11.72
CA GLU A 715 -19.73 -43.01 -13.12
C GLU A 715 -20.42 -44.12 -13.92
N HIS A 716 -20.57 -45.30 -13.30
CA HIS A 716 -21.23 -46.46 -13.88
C HIS A 716 -22.07 -47.20 -12.82
N LEU A 717 -23.21 -47.75 -13.24
CA LEU A 717 -24.11 -48.50 -12.35
C LEU A 717 -23.66 -49.95 -12.10
N HIS A 718 -22.69 -50.48 -12.84
CA HIS A 718 -22.29 -51.90 -12.79
C HIS A 718 -21.84 -52.38 -11.41
N ASP A 719 -21.21 -51.49 -10.62
CA ASP A 719 -20.74 -51.80 -9.27
C ASP A 719 -21.80 -51.53 -8.18
N SER A 720 -23.01 -51.07 -8.56
CA SER A 720 -24.08 -50.69 -7.64
C SER A 720 -24.98 -51.88 -7.32
N GLY A 721 -25.28 -52.09 -6.04
CA GLY A 721 -26.23 -53.11 -5.59
C GLY A 721 -27.71 -52.75 -5.88
N PRO A 722 -28.64 -53.72 -5.79
CA PRO A 722 -30.08 -53.51 -6.03
C PRO A 722 -30.76 -52.46 -5.15
N ASP A 723 -30.23 -52.18 -3.96
CA ASP A 723 -30.79 -51.20 -3.02
C ASP A 723 -30.07 -49.84 -3.05
N ASP A 724 -28.98 -49.74 -3.82
CA ASP A 724 -28.15 -48.54 -3.89
C ASP A 724 -28.87 -47.45 -4.70
N ARG A 725 -29.09 -46.30 -4.08
CA ARG A 725 -29.73 -45.11 -4.68
C ARG A 725 -28.75 -44.36 -5.57
N HIS A 726 -28.35 -45.01 -6.66
CA HIS A 726 -27.34 -44.51 -7.58
C HIS A 726 -27.95 -44.08 -8.91
N TYR A 727 -27.36 -43.05 -9.51
CA TYR A 727 -27.67 -42.61 -10.88
C TYR A 727 -26.40 -42.25 -11.63
N CYS A 728 -26.43 -42.32 -12.96
CA CYS A 728 -25.40 -41.80 -13.86
C CYS A 728 -25.91 -40.55 -14.58
N LEU A 729 -25.06 -39.55 -14.78
CA LEU A 729 -25.36 -38.35 -15.54
C LEU A 729 -24.40 -38.21 -16.72
N GLU A 730 -24.95 -38.12 -17.93
CA GLU A 730 -24.22 -37.68 -19.11
C GLU A 730 -24.33 -36.15 -19.21
N SER A 731 -23.34 -35.44 -18.65
CA SER A 731 -23.35 -33.98 -18.53
C SER A 731 -23.54 -33.24 -19.86
N ALA A 732 -23.00 -33.75 -20.97
CA ALA A 732 -23.08 -33.09 -22.27
C ALA A 732 -24.50 -33.04 -22.85
N THR A 733 -25.30 -34.09 -22.61
CA THR A 733 -26.67 -34.22 -23.13
C THR A 733 -27.73 -33.93 -22.07
N GLY A 734 -27.32 -33.78 -20.80
CA GLY A 734 -28.21 -33.66 -19.65
C GLY A 734 -29.02 -34.93 -19.37
N LYS A 735 -28.55 -36.09 -19.84
CA LYS A 735 -29.26 -37.38 -19.69
C LYS A 735 -28.92 -38.04 -18.35
N ILE A 736 -29.93 -38.36 -17.56
CA ILE A 736 -29.82 -39.08 -16.28
C ILE A 736 -30.31 -40.51 -16.48
N LEU A 737 -29.51 -41.48 -16.06
CA LEU A 737 -29.80 -42.90 -16.10
C LEU A 737 -29.88 -43.46 -14.68
N PHE A 738 -30.96 -44.16 -14.36
CA PHE A 738 -31.18 -44.82 -13.07
C PHE A 738 -30.97 -46.34 -13.16
N GLY A 739 -30.88 -46.99 -12.00
CA GLY A 739 -30.74 -48.44 -11.89
C GLY A 739 -31.93 -49.21 -12.45
N ASP A 740 -31.72 -50.50 -12.75
CA ASP A 740 -32.73 -51.45 -13.24
C ASP A 740 -33.24 -52.41 -12.14
N GLY A 741 -32.92 -52.13 -10.87
CA GLY A 741 -33.19 -53.00 -9.73
C GLY A 741 -32.22 -54.18 -9.59
N ARG A 742 -31.22 -54.32 -10.48
CA ARG A 742 -30.09 -55.26 -10.32
C ARG A 742 -28.78 -54.50 -10.13
N HIS A 743 -28.54 -53.49 -10.97
CA HIS A 743 -27.37 -52.64 -10.96
C HIS A 743 -27.81 -51.22 -10.55
N GLY A 744 -27.94 -51.00 -9.25
CA GLY A 744 -28.62 -49.83 -8.68
C GLY A 744 -30.13 -50.05 -8.52
N ARG A 745 -30.71 -49.30 -7.58
CA ARG A 745 -32.13 -49.33 -7.26
C ARG A 745 -32.99 -48.81 -8.40
N ASP A 746 -34.10 -49.50 -8.66
CA ASP A 746 -35.12 -49.04 -9.61
C ASP A 746 -35.94 -47.89 -9.00
N LEU A 747 -36.52 -47.06 -9.86
CA LEU A 747 -37.34 -45.92 -9.46
C LEU A 747 -38.69 -46.40 -8.88
N PRO A 748 -39.02 -46.07 -7.62
CA PRO A 748 -40.19 -46.61 -6.94
C PRO A 748 -41.53 -46.12 -7.50
N GLN A 749 -41.55 -44.96 -8.18
CA GLN A 749 -42.72 -44.46 -8.90
C GLN A 749 -42.35 -44.04 -10.32
N THR A 750 -43.16 -44.42 -11.30
CA THR A 750 -43.01 -44.07 -12.72
C THR A 750 -44.13 -43.12 -13.15
N GLY A 751 -44.08 -41.86 -12.69
CA GLY A 751 -45.05 -40.81 -13.04
C GLY A 751 -44.42 -39.44 -13.32
N LEU A 752 -45.20 -38.52 -13.88
CA LEU A 752 -44.79 -37.12 -14.09
C LEU A 752 -44.39 -36.48 -12.74
N GLY A 753 -43.21 -35.87 -12.68
CA GLY A 753 -42.72 -35.19 -11.48
C GLY A 753 -42.22 -36.10 -10.35
N SER A 754 -41.74 -37.30 -10.70
CA SER A 754 -41.07 -38.23 -9.74
C SER A 754 -39.59 -37.90 -9.50
N VAL A 755 -38.98 -37.13 -10.40
CA VAL A 755 -37.56 -36.74 -10.35
C VAL A 755 -37.46 -35.22 -10.38
N ARG A 756 -36.91 -34.65 -9.31
CA ARG A 756 -36.66 -33.21 -9.14
C ARG A 756 -35.16 -32.98 -9.11
N VAL A 757 -34.66 -32.13 -9.98
CA VAL A 757 -33.21 -31.89 -10.12
C VAL A 757 -32.92 -30.42 -9.90
N THR A 758 -31.93 -30.15 -9.06
CA THR A 758 -31.29 -28.83 -8.98
C THR A 758 -29.91 -28.96 -9.60
N TYR A 759 -29.61 -28.18 -10.63
CA TYR A 759 -28.38 -28.35 -11.38
C TYR A 759 -27.82 -27.02 -11.88
N LYS A 760 -26.54 -27.04 -12.23
CA LYS A 760 -25.77 -25.88 -12.66
C LYS A 760 -25.37 -26.04 -14.12
N VAL A 761 -25.60 -24.99 -14.89
CA VAL A 761 -25.17 -24.87 -16.29
C VAL A 761 -24.29 -23.65 -16.46
N GLY A 762 -23.47 -23.63 -17.50
CA GLY A 762 -22.55 -22.53 -17.75
C GLY A 762 -21.17 -23.03 -18.15
N GLY A 763 -20.17 -22.22 -17.85
CA GLY A 763 -18.82 -22.45 -18.35
C GLY A 763 -18.61 -22.04 -19.80
N GLY A 764 -17.38 -22.22 -20.24
CA GLY A 764 -16.95 -21.87 -21.59
C GLY A 764 -16.05 -20.65 -21.64
N THR A 765 -15.45 -20.45 -22.80
CA THR A 765 -14.54 -19.33 -23.07
C THR A 765 -15.26 -17.99 -23.12
N ALA A 766 -16.57 -17.99 -23.41
CA ALA A 766 -17.42 -16.80 -23.42
C ALA A 766 -17.47 -16.06 -22.06
N GLY A 767 -17.20 -16.76 -20.95
CA GLY A 767 -17.13 -16.15 -19.62
C GLY A 767 -15.84 -15.40 -19.32
N ASN A 768 -14.82 -15.49 -20.17
CA ASN A 768 -13.58 -14.75 -19.95
C ASN A 768 -13.76 -13.27 -20.33
N LEU A 769 -14.35 -12.50 -19.42
CA LEU A 769 -14.73 -11.10 -19.63
C LEU A 769 -13.69 -10.12 -19.05
N PRO A 770 -13.47 -8.95 -19.68
CA PRO A 770 -12.62 -7.90 -19.13
C PRO A 770 -13.12 -7.37 -17.77
N ALA A 771 -12.26 -6.66 -17.04
CA ALA A 771 -12.68 -5.89 -15.87
C ALA A 771 -13.77 -4.87 -16.23
N GLY A 772 -14.75 -4.68 -15.35
CA GLY A 772 -15.87 -3.73 -15.49
C GLY A 772 -17.02 -4.16 -16.43
N GLN A 773 -16.94 -5.32 -17.07
CA GLN A 773 -17.96 -5.80 -18.02
C GLN A 773 -19.14 -6.51 -17.36
N LEU A 774 -18.97 -7.03 -16.15
CA LEU A 774 -20.07 -7.61 -15.35
C LEU A 774 -20.70 -6.49 -14.52
N ASN A 775 -21.77 -5.90 -15.04
CA ASN A 775 -22.35 -4.68 -14.47
C ASN A 775 -23.88 -4.66 -14.36
N GLN A 776 -24.55 -5.74 -14.75
CA GLN A 776 -26.01 -5.83 -14.72
C GLN A 776 -26.48 -6.84 -13.67
N LEU A 777 -27.26 -6.41 -12.69
CA LEU A 777 -27.93 -7.31 -11.74
C LEU A 777 -29.21 -7.86 -12.37
N GLU A 778 -29.33 -9.19 -12.46
CA GLU A 778 -30.56 -9.86 -12.92
C GLU A 778 -31.72 -9.67 -11.93
N GLN A 779 -31.38 -9.58 -10.65
CA GLN A 779 -32.32 -9.34 -9.57
C GLN A 779 -31.86 -8.12 -8.79
N SER A 780 -32.67 -7.06 -8.79
CA SER A 780 -32.37 -5.86 -8.01
C SER A 780 -32.35 -6.18 -6.52
N ILE A 781 -31.24 -5.86 -5.85
CA ILE A 781 -31.12 -5.94 -4.40
C ILE A 781 -31.36 -4.54 -3.82
N PRO A 782 -32.31 -4.35 -2.89
CA PRO A 782 -32.55 -3.05 -2.26
C PRO A 782 -31.26 -2.44 -1.71
N PHE A 783 -31.09 -1.13 -1.90
CA PHE A 783 -29.94 -0.35 -1.42
C PHE A 783 -28.59 -0.65 -2.08
N VAL A 784 -28.54 -1.56 -3.07
CA VAL A 784 -27.38 -1.74 -3.95
C VAL A 784 -27.58 -0.85 -5.18
N GLN A 785 -26.61 0.03 -5.44
CA GLN A 785 -26.65 0.97 -6.56
C GLN A 785 -26.04 0.37 -7.83
N ALA A 786 -24.92 -0.32 -7.70
CA ALA A 786 -24.18 -0.88 -8.83
C ALA A 786 -23.42 -2.14 -8.43
N VAL A 787 -23.06 -2.93 -9.44
CA VAL A 787 -22.14 -4.05 -9.32
C VAL A 787 -21.09 -3.93 -10.41
N SER A 788 -19.85 -4.30 -10.12
CA SER A 788 -18.79 -4.35 -11.12
C SER A 788 -17.78 -5.44 -10.78
N ASN A 789 -17.08 -5.99 -11.78
CA ASN A 789 -15.92 -6.85 -11.54
C ASN A 789 -14.61 -6.03 -11.59
N PRO A 790 -13.88 -5.84 -10.48
CA PRO A 790 -12.66 -5.03 -10.46
C PRO A 790 -11.50 -5.71 -11.19
N VAL A 791 -11.56 -7.03 -11.34
CA VAL A 791 -10.60 -7.84 -12.10
C VAL A 791 -11.34 -8.57 -13.22
N PRO A 792 -10.69 -8.90 -14.33
CA PRO A 792 -11.30 -9.69 -15.38
C PRO A 792 -11.73 -11.08 -14.88
N ALA A 793 -12.70 -11.67 -15.56
CA ALA A 793 -13.08 -13.06 -15.36
C ALA A 793 -12.19 -13.97 -16.22
N VAL A 794 -11.67 -15.03 -15.61
CA VAL A 794 -10.67 -15.93 -16.22
C VAL A 794 -10.90 -17.39 -15.85
N GLY A 795 -10.26 -18.31 -16.58
CA GLY A 795 -10.33 -19.76 -16.31
C GLY A 795 -11.47 -20.50 -17.04
N GLY A 796 -12.33 -19.77 -17.77
CA GLY A 796 -13.38 -20.37 -18.57
C GLY A 796 -12.81 -21.12 -19.78
N SER A 797 -13.19 -22.38 -19.95
CA SER A 797 -12.83 -23.20 -21.12
C SER A 797 -14.05 -23.94 -21.66
N ASP A 798 -14.11 -24.07 -22.98
CA ASP A 798 -15.17 -24.83 -23.65
C ASP A 798 -14.98 -26.33 -23.46
N GLN A 799 -16.06 -27.09 -23.73
CA GLN A 799 -16.00 -28.54 -23.72
C GLN A 799 -14.91 -29.05 -24.68
N GLU A 800 -14.16 -30.05 -24.24
CA GLU A 800 -13.08 -30.63 -25.02
C GLU A 800 -13.61 -31.26 -26.33
N MET A 801 -12.97 -30.95 -27.45
CA MET A 801 -13.29 -31.58 -28.73
C MET A 801 -12.86 -33.05 -28.74
N LEU A 802 -13.62 -33.91 -29.45
CA LEU A 802 -13.32 -35.34 -29.59
C LEU A 802 -11.86 -35.62 -29.97
N LYS A 803 -11.30 -34.85 -30.92
CA LYS A 803 -9.90 -35.01 -31.36
C LYS A 803 -8.89 -34.81 -30.23
N ALA A 804 -9.15 -33.88 -29.30
CA ALA A 804 -8.30 -33.63 -28.14
C ALA A 804 -8.46 -34.75 -27.10
N ALA A 805 -9.69 -35.21 -26.85
CA ALA A 805 -9.96 -36.34 -25.96
C ALA A 805 -9.26 -37.63 -26.42
N LEU A 806 -9.22 -37.89 -27.74
CA LEU A 806 -8.48 -39.01 -28.34
C LEU A 806 -6.96 -38.92 -28.16
N GLN A 807 -6.41 -37.71 -28.01
CA GLN A 807 -5.00 -37.50 -27.71
C GLN A 807 -4.70 -37.64 -26.22
N ARG A 808 -5.61 -37.14 -25.37
CA ARG A 808 -5.50 -37.18 -23.91
C ARG A 808 -5.66 -38.60 -23.35
N GLY A 809 -6.63 -39.37 -23.83
CA GLY A 809 -6.95 -40.71 -23.30
C GLY A 809 -5.74 -41.64 -23.09
N PRO A 810 -4.89 -41.87 -24.11
CA PRO A 810 -3.66 -42.64 -23.95
C PRO A 810 -2.69 -42.10 -22.89
N GLN A 811 -2.64 -40.77 -22.73
CA GLN A 811 -1.75 -40.11 -21.77
C GLN A 811 -2.26 -40.31 -20.35
N THR A 812 -3.58 -40.15 -20.14
CA THR A 812 -4.23 -40.44 -18.85
C THR A 812 -3.90 -41.86 -18.36
N ILE A 813 -3.88 -42.85 -19.26
CA ILE A 813 -3.49 -44.24 -18.96
C ILE A 813 -2.00 -44.36 -18.64
N LYS A 814 -1.13 -43.63 -19.37
CA LYS A 814 0.32 -43.65 -19.20
C LYS A 814 0.75 -43.08 -17.85
N HIS A 815 0.25 -41.89 -17.48
CA HIS A 815 0.65 -41.23 -16.23
C HIS A 815 -0.22 -41.61 -15.02
N ARG A 816 -1.43 -42.16 -15.21
CA ARG A 816 -2.36 -42.58 -14.14
C ARG A 816 -2.56 -41.53 -13.05
N TYR A 817 -2.76 -40.28 -13.48
CA TYR A 817 -2.88 -39.12 -12.58
C TYR A 817 -1.67 -38.93 -11.62
N ARG A 818 -0.45 -39.27 -12.05
CA ARG A 818 0.78 -39.05 -11.24
C ARG A 818 1.84 -38.31 -12.02
N ALA A 819 2.39 -37.25 -11.43
CA ALA A 819 3.45 -36.47 -12.04
C ALA A 819 4.82 -37.09 -11.72
N VAL A 820 5.38 -37.86 -12.66
CA VAL A 820 6.66 -38.56 -12.49
C VAL A 820 7.72 -38.05 -13.47
N THR A 821 7.39 -38.02 -14.76
CA THR A 821 8.25 -37.49 -15.82
C THR A 821 7.88 -36.06 -16.18
N ALA A 822 8.78 -35.31 -16.82
CA ALA A 822 8.50 -33.94 -17.28
C ALA A 822 7.27 -33.88 -18.21
N GLU A 823 7.07 -34.91 -19.05
CA GLU A 823 5.90 -35.02 -19.92
C GLU A 823 4.61 -35.23 -19.11
N ASP A 824 4.66 -35.99 -18.01
CA ASP A 824 3.50 -36.19 -17.13
C ASP A 824 3.10 -34.88 -16.43
N PHE A 825 4.09 -34.07 -15.99
CA PHE A 825 3.81 -32.72 -15.48
C PHE A 825 3.11 -31.86 -16.54
N GLU A 826 3.61 -31.84 -17.78
CA GLU A 826 3.01 -31.07 -18.87
C GLU A 826 1.57 -31.52 -19.17
N TRP A 827 1.33 -32.83 -19.25
CA TRP A 827 -0.02 -33.37 -19.49
C TRP A 827 -0.96 -33.10 -18.34
N LEU A 828 -0.55 -33.31 -17.09
CA LEU A 828 -1.39 -33.07 -15.93
C LEU A 828 -1.83 -31.62 -15.84
N VAL A 829 -0.96 -30.65 -16.18
CA VAL A 829 -1.35 -29.25 -16.25
C VAL A 829 -2.37 -29.01 -17.36
N ARG A 830 -2.19 -29.59 -18.56
CA ARG A 830 -3.17 -29.46 -19.66
C ARG A 830 -4.52 -30.10 -19.33
N GLU A 831 -4.53 -31.25 -18.66
CA GLU A 831 -5.77 -31.89 -18.19
C GLU A 831 -6.45 -31.07 -17.10
N ALA A 832 -5.64 -30.52 -16.18
CA ALA A 832 -6.12 -29.73 -15.07
C ALA A 832 -6.53 -28.32 -15.45
N HIS A 833 -6.14 -27.81 -16.62
CA HIS A 833 -6.41 -26.45 -17.12
C HIS A 833 -6.39 -26.46 -18.67
N PRO A 834 -7.48 -26.91 -19.33
CA PRO A 834 -7.55 -27.02 -20.79
C PRO A 834 -7.40 -25.69 -21.53
N GLU A 835 -7.68 -24.58 -20.86
CA GLU A 835 -7.49 -23.23 -21.39
C GLU A 835 -6.01 -22.89 -21.66
N ILE A 836 -5.06 -23.59 -21.05
CA ILE A 836 -3.62 -23.34 -21.22
C ILE A 836 -3.17 -23.86 -22.59
N PRO A 837 -2.76 -22.98 -23.54
CA PRO A 837 -2.39 -23.44 -24.88
C PRO A 837 -1.05 -24.19 -24.92
N LYS A 838 -0.06 -23.77 -24.10
CA LYS A 838 1.27 -24.37 -24.07
C LYS A 838 1.80 -24.51 -22.64
N VAL A 839 2.41 -25.66 -22.36
CA VAL A 839 3.07 -25.97 -21.09
C VAL A 839 4.42 -26.59 -21.38
N LYS A 840 5.45 -26.20 -20.62
CA LYS A 840 6.77 -26.81 -20.66
C LYS A 840 7.29 -27.10 -19.26
N CYS A 841 7.63 -28.35 -18.99
CA CYS A 841 8.27 -28.71 -17.73
C CYS A 841 9.80 -28.68 -17.89
N LEU A 842 10.45 -27.93 -17.01
CA LEU A 842 11.90 -27.82 -16.90
C LEU A 842 12.37 -28.56 -15.62
N PRO A 843 12.82 -29.81 -15.73
CA PRO A 843 13.25 -30.59 -14.57
C PRO A 843 14.60 -30.10 -14.02
N ASN A 844 14.80 -30.26 -12.71
CA ASN A 844 15.99 -29.83 -11.97
C ASN A 844 16.30 -28.34 -12.19
N ARG A 845 15.26 -27.52 -12.05
CA ARG A 845 15.33 -26.07 -12.14
C ARG A 845 14.55 -25.45 -10.99
N ASN A 846 15.17 -24.48 -10.32
CA ASN A 846 14.51 -23.71 -9.27
C ASN A 846 13.71 -22.53 -9.87
N SER A 847 13.11 -21.72 -9.00
CA SER A 847 12.35 -20.53 -9.40
C SER A 847 13.17 -19.56 -10.24
N ARG A 848 14.50 -19.48 -10.04
CA ARG A 848 15.44 -18.65 -10.83
C ARG A 848 15.93 -19.31 -12.12
N LEU A 849 15.37 -20.47 -12.48
CA LEU A 849 15.77 -21.28 -13.63
C LEU A 849 17.25 -21.72 -13.59
N GLN A 850 17.85 -21.77 -12.41
CA GLN A 850 19.17 -22.33 -12.18
C GLN A 850 19.07 -23.84 -11.92
N ARG A 851 20.12 -24.60 -12.25
CA ARG A 851 20.12 -26.05 -12.07
C ARG A 851 20.12 -26.38 -10.58
N GLU A 852 19.07 -27.04 -10.10
CA GLU A 852 18.96 -27.48 -8.71
C GLU A 852 18.19 -28.80 -8.62
N ALA A 853 18.77 -29.79 -7.93
CA ALA A 853 18.20 -31.14 -7.89
C ALA A 853 16.92 -31.18 -7.05
N GLY A 854 15.90 -31.88 -7.54
CA GLY A 854 14.61 -32.01 -6.84
C GLY A 854 13.67 -30.83 -7.01
N HIS A 855 14.08 -29.78 -7.73
CA HIS A 855 13.21 -28.68 -8.14
C HIS A 855 12.66 -28.91 -9.55
N VAL A 856 11.41 -28.53 -9.78
CA VAL A 856 10.72 -28.62 -11.07
C VAL A 856 10.08 -27.27 -11.35
N THR A 857 10.44 -26.66 -12.48
CA THR A 857 9.80 -25.42 -12.93
C THR A 857 8.91 -25.71 -14.14
N VAL A 858 7.63 -25.45 -14.02
CA VAL A 858 6.64 -25.58 -15.09
C VAL A 858 6.36 -24.18 -15.66
N ILE A 859 6.66 -24.00 -16.94
CA ILE A 859 6.37 -22.78 -17.68
C ILE A 859 4.99 -22.95 -18.33
N VAL A 860 4.10 -22.00 -18.06
CA VAL A 860 2.71 -22.02 -18.52
C VAL A 860 2.48 -20.78 -19.37
N LEU A 861 2.19 -20.96 -20.66
CA LEU A 861 1.69 -19.88 -21.50
C LEU A 861 0.18 -19.77 -21.25
N PRO A 862 -0.33 -18.70 -20.64
CA PRO A 862 -1.76 -18.51 -20.51
C PRO A 862 -2.45 -18.24 -21.86
N ALA A 863 -3.76 -18.46 -21.93
CA ALA A 863 -4.58 -17.98 -23.04
C ALA A 863 -4.57 -16.43 -23.11
N ALA A 864 -4.77 -15.88 -24.31
CA ALA A 864 -4.75 -14.44 -24.55
C ALA A 864 -5.66 -13.68 -23.55
N GLY A 865 -5.08 -12.72 -22.83
CA GLY A 865 -5.78 -11.92 -21.82
C GLY A 865 -5.32 -12.16 -20.39
N CYS A 866 -4.81 -13.36 -20.06
CA CYS A 866 -4.33 -13.66 -18.71
C CYS A 866 -2.89 -13.23 -18.51
N PHE A 867 -2.69 -11.96 -18.15
CA PHE A 867 -1.37 -11.42 -17.81
C PHE A 867 -1.39 -10.81 -16.41
N GLY A 868 -0.23 -10.84 -15.74
CA GLY A 868 -0.06 -10.17 -14.46
C GLY A 868 -0.84 -10.83 -13.33
N THR A 869 -1.80 -10.12 -12.72
CA THR A 869 -2.57 -10.63 -11.56
C THR A 869 -3.36 -11.90 -11.87
N GLN A 870 -3.85 -12.02 -13.10
CA GLN A 870 -4.60 -13.19 -13.58
C GLN A 870 -3.76 -14.46 -13.62
N PHE A 871 -2.45 -14.33 -13.88
CA PHE A 871 -1.55 -15.47 -13.86
C PHE A 871 -1.31 -15.99 -12.44
N LEU A 872 -1.43 -15.15 -11.39
CA LEU A 872 -1.20 -15.58 -10.01
C LEU A 872 -2.23 -16.64 -9.57
N GLU A 873 -3.50 -16.45 -9.92
CA GLU A 873 -4.56 -17.42 -9.61
C GLU A 873 -4.36 -18.73 -10.37
N LEU A 874 -4.05 -18.64 -11.67
CA LEU A 874 -3.71 -19.80 -12.49
C LEU A 874 -2.51 -20.55 -11.90
N ARG A 875 -1.45 -19.82 -11.52
CA ARG A 875 -0.25 -20.34 -10.88
C ARG A 875 -0.61 -21.11 -9.61
N ARG A 876 -1.41 -20.52 -8.72
CA ARG A 876 -1.82 -21.14 -7.46
C ARG A 876 -2.64 -22.41 -7.68
N SER A 877 -3.60 -22.37 -8.60
CA SER A 877 -4.42 -23.54 -8.95
C SER A 877 -3.57 -24.67 -9.52
N VAL A 878 -2.71 -24.37 -10.49
CA VAL A 878 -1.79 -25.33 -11.11
C VAL A 878 -0.83 -25.91 -10.08
N THR A 879 -0.22 -25.08 -9.22
CA THR A 879 0.70 -25.55 -8.17
C THR A 879 0.00 -26.49 -7.20
N ASN A 880 -1.19 -26.15 -6.71
CA ASN A 880 -1.95 -27.02 -5.81
C ASN A 880 -2.34 -28.35 -6.46
N TYR A 881 -2.75 -28.31 -7.73
CA TYR A 881 -3.04 -29.51 -8.50
C TYR A 881 -1.79 -30.39 -8.67
N LEU A 882 -0.64 -29.80 -8.99
CA LEU A 882 0.61 -30.55 -9.11
C LEU A 882 1.07 -31.12 -7.77
N LEU A 883 0.94 -30.39 -6.67
CA LEU A 883 1.31 -30.86 -5.32
C LEU A 883 0.52 -32.10 -4.90
N THR A 884 -0.76 -32.19 -5.28
CA THR A 884 -1.61 -33.36 -4.95
C THR A 884 -1.29 -34.60 -5.79
N HIS A 885 -0.74 -34.42 -7.01
CA HIS A 885 -0.47 -35.51 -7.95
C HIS A 885 1.03 -35.88 -8.08
N ALA A 886 1.94 -35.03 -7.61
CA ALA A 886 3.38 -35.27 -7.65
C ALA A 886 3.86 -36.29 -6.61
N ALA A 887 5.03 -36.88 -6.87
CA ALA A 887 5.69 -37.76 -5.90
C ALA A 887 6.12 -36.98 -4.65
N ALA A 888 6.00 -37.60 -3.46
CA ALA A 888 6.31 -36.96 -2.17
C ALA A 888 7.73 -36.36 -2.06
N THR A 889 8.68 -36.83 -2.87
CA THR A 889 10.05 -36.29 -2.92
C THR A 889 10.15 -34.90 -3.56
N VAL A 890 9.19 -34.55 -4.42
CA VAL A 890 9.13 -33.29 -5.16
C VAL A 890 7.93 -32.45 -4.76
N ALA A 891 6.87 -33.06 -4.22
CA ALA A 891 5.62 -32.42 -3.79
C ALA A 891 5.80 -31.50 -2.56
N SER A 892 6.54 -30.41 -2.75
CA SER A 892 6.70 -29.31 -1.79
C SER A 892 6.51 -27.97 -2.53
N PRO A 893 5.81 -26.99 -1.93
CA PRO A 893 5.66 -25.65 -2.52
C PRO A 893 6.98 -24.97 -2.87
N GLU A 894 8.09 -25.30 -2.19
CA GLU A 894 9.42 -24.74 -2.46
C GLU A 894 10.13 -25.41 -3.65
N ARG A 895 9.61 -26.55 -4.12
CA ARG A 895 10.24 -27.38 -5.16
C ARG A 895 9.49 -27.35 -6.49
N ILE A 896 8.17 -27.15 -6.48
CA ILE A 896 7.36 -27.02 -7.68
C ILE A 896 7.09 -25.55 -7.94
N HIS A 897 7.64 -25.03 -9.03
CA HIS A 897 7.56 -23.63 -9.43
C HIS A 897 6.73 -23.51 -10.69
N VAL A 898 5.78 -22.56 -10.75
CA VAL A 898 4.98 -22.29 -11.95
C VAL A 898 5.22 -20.86 -12.42
N ARG A 899 5.65 -20.66 -13.67
CA ARG A 899 6.07 -19.35 -14.21
C ARG A 899 5.50 -19.06 -15.59
N GLU A 900 5.36 -17.77 -15.90
CA GLU A 900 5.08 -17.29 -17.26
C GLU A 900 6.30 -17.50 -18.17
N PRO A 901 6.10 -17.69 -19.49
CA PRO A 901 7.18 -17.62 -20.45
C PRO A 901 7.65 -16.18 -20.63
N VAL A 902 8.91 -16.02 -21.03
CA VAL A 902 9.41 -14.72 -21.49
C VAL A 902 8.99 -14.51 -22.94
N TYR A 903 8.38 -13.38 -23.25
CA TYR A 903 8.00 -13.04 -24.61
C TYR A 903 9.23 -12.56 -25.41
N LEU A 904 9.49 -13.26 -26.52
CA LEU A 904 10.58 -12.98 -27.44
C LEU A 904 9.99 -12.39 -28.72
N GLU A 905 9.91 -11.06 -28.75
CA GLU A 905 9.43 -10.31 -29.91
C GLU A 905 10.44 -10.41 -31.05
N ILE A 906 9.99 -10.97 -32.16
CA ILE A 906 10.82 -11.16 -33.35
C ILE A 906 10.55 -10.02 -34.32
N ALA A 907 11.51 -9.10 -34.42
CA ALA A 907 11.51 -8.03 -35.40
C ALA A 907 12.32 -8.45 -36.64
N VAL A 908 11.68 -8.37 -37.80
CA VAL A 908 12.28 -8.77 -39.08
C VAL A 908 12.48 -7.52 -39.91
N THR A 909 13.72 -7.28 -40.34
CA THR A 909 14.03 -6.26 -41.35
C THR A 909 14.44 -6.97 -42.64
N ALA A 910 13.66 -6.75 -43.71
CA ALA A 910 13.89 -7.45 -44.97
C ALA A 910 13.78 -6.52 -46.19
N GLU A 911 14.69 -6.71 -47.14
CA GLU A 911 14.62 -6.12 -48.48
C GLU A 911 14.15 -7.17 -49.49
N LEU A 912 13.01 -6.93 -50.13
CA LEU A 912 12.38 -7.86 -51.08
C LEU A 912 12.43 -7.32 -52.50
N ALA A 913 12.71 -8.19 -53.46
CA ALA A 913 12.75 -7.84 -54.87
C ALA A 913 11.54 -8.41 -55.63
N VAL A 914 10.79 -7.54 -56.33
CA VAL A 914 9.61 -7.89 -57.13
C VAL A 914 9.82 -7.66 -58.63
N GLY A 915 8.93 -8.22 -59.47
CA GLY A 915 9.04 -8.16 -60.93
C GLY A 915 8.50 -6.87 -61.54
N SER A 916 7.53 -6.22 -60.91
CA SER A 916 6.84 -5.03 -61.41
C SER A 916 6.55 -4.02 -60.29
N LEU A 917 6.30 -2.75 -60.64
CA LEU A 917 5.92 -1.71 -59.67
C LEU A 917 4.54 -1.96 -59.05
N GLU A 918 3.63 -2.59 -59.79
CA GLU A 918 2.25 -2.87 -59.37
C GLU A 918 2.19 -3.90 -58.22
N GLU A 919 3.19 -4.79 -58.14
CA GLU A 919 3.31 -5.84 -57.11
C GLU A 919 3.80 -5.33 -55.74
N ILE A 920 4.38 -4.12 -55.65
CA ILE A 920 5.08 -3.64 -54.44
C ILE A 920 4.17 -3.65 -53.21
N VAL A 921 3.01 -2.99 -53.30
CA VAL A 921 2.10 -2.82 -52.16
C VAL A 921 1.44 -4.14 -51.77
N GLU A 922 1.08 -4.96 -52.75
CA GLU A 922 0.48 -6.28 -52.51
C GLU A 922 1.47 -7.21 -51.79
N VAL A 923 2.73 -7.26 -52.25
CA VAL A 923 3.79 -8.06 -51.64
C VAL A 923 4.13 -7.56 -50.25
N GLU A 924 4.17 -6.25 -50.02
CA GLU A 924 4.43 -5.67 -48.70
C GLU A 924 3.35 -6.06 -47.67
N LEU A 925 2.07 -5.87 -48.03
CA LEU A 925 0.94 -6.24 -47.16
C LEU A 925 0.83 -7.75 -46.95
N GLU A 926 1.01 -8.57 -48.00
CA GLU A 926 1.00 -10.03 -47.90
C GLU A 926 2.16 -10.52 -47.00
N THR A 927 3.34 -9.90 -47.13
CA THR A 927 4.50 -10.22 -46.30
C THR A 927 4.24 -9.93 -44.83
N LEU A 928 3.76 -8.73 -44.50
CA LEU A 928 3.44 -8.36 -43.12
C LEU A 928 2.37 -9.30 -42.54
N GLY A 929 1.31 -9.58 -43.29
CA GLY A 929 0.26 -10.51 -42.87
C GLY A 929 0.76 -11.96 -42.68
N LYS A 930 1.68 -12.44 -43.53
CA LYS A 930 2.31 -13.76 -43.38
C LYS A 930 3.26 -13.82 -42.19
N LEU A 931 4.05 -12.78 -41.95
CA LEU A 931 4.93 -12.68 -40.78
C LEU A 931 4.12 -12.69 -39.48
N ALA A 932 3.07 -11.87 -39.40
CA ALA A 932 2.16 -11.82 -38.26
C ALA A 932 1.58 -13.21 -37.94
N ARG A 933 1.00 -13.88 -38.95
CA ARG A 933 0.47 -15.25 -38.78
C ARG A 933 1.55 -16.27 -38.43
N PHE A 934 2.74 -16.18 -39.01
CA PHE A 934 3.81 -17.15 -38.78
C PHE A 934 4.44 -17.03 -37.39
N LEU A 935 4.56 -15.81 -36.87
CA LEU A 935 5.15 -15.50 -35.57
C LEU A 935 4.12 -15.51 -34.43
N ASP A 936 2.86 -15.82 -34.73
CA ASP A 936 1.84 -16.03 -33.71
C ASP A 936 2.20 -17.24 -32.81
N PRO A 937 2.21 -17.07 -31.47
CA PRO A 937 2.65 -18.13 -30.55
C PRO A 937 1.75 -19.37 -30.54
N ILE A 938 0.45 -19.22 -30.86
CA ILE A 938 -0.56 -20.28 -30.68
C ILE A 938 -0.86 -20.99 -32.01
N SER A 939 -1.04 -20.22 -33.08
CA SER A 939 -1.51 -20.66 -34.39
C SER A 939 -0.46 -20.57 -35.49
N GLY A 940 0.70 -19.96 -35.21
CA GLY A 940 1.77 -19.77 -36.19
C GLY A 940 2.59 -21.03 -36.48
N ASN A 941 3.84 -20.81 -36.91
CA ASN A 941 4.77 -21.84 -37.38
C ASN A 941 4.30 -22.57 -38.67
N LEU A 942 5.17 -23.36 -39.31
CA LEU A 942 4.90 -24.00 -40.63
C LEU A 942 3.75 -25.01 -40.59
N HIS A 943 3.47 -25.59 -39.43
CA HIS A 943 2.45 -26.62 -39.24
C HIS A 943 1.12 -26.08 -38.68
N GLY A 944 1.02 -24.77 -38.44
CA GLY A 944 -0.18 -24.13 -37.88
C GLY A 944 -0.48 -24.50 -36.43
N GLY A 945 0.53 -24.95 -35.68
CA GLY A 945 0.43 -25.39 -34.28
C GLY A 945 1.11 -24.45 -33.29
N GLY A 946 1.54 -23.27 -33.74
CA GLY A 946 2.26 -22.29 -32.93
C GLY A 946 3.71 -22.67 -32.66
N TRP A 947 4.33 -21.89 -31.78
CA TRP A 947 5.70 -22.08 -31.30
C TRP A 947 5.69 -22.77 -29.94
N GLU A 948 6.59 -23.72 -29.74
CA GLU A 948 6.78 -24.36 -28.43
C GLU A 948 7.62 -23.46 -27.51
N ILE A 949 7.38 -23.53 -26.20
CA ILE A 949 8.17 -22.79 -25.21
C ILE A 949 9.62 -23.31 -25.26
N GLY A 950 10.57 -22.39 -25.43
CA GLY A 950 11.99 -22.66 -25.63
C GLY A 950 12.38 -22.93 -27.09
N GLN A 951 11.42 -22.96 -28.02
CA GLN A 951 11.68 -23.08 -29.45
C GLN A 951 12.19 -21.75 -30.03
N ARG A 952 13.14 -21.84 -30.97
CA ARG A 952 13.81 -20.69 -31.56
C ARG A 952 13.42 -20.50 -33.02
N VAL A 953 13.36 -19.24 -33.46
CA VAL A 953 13.19 -18.88 -34.87
C VAL A 953 14.56 -18.79 -35.52
N HIS A 954 14.80 -19.61 -36.54
CA HIS A 954 16.01 -19.51 -37.34
C HIS A 954 15.78 -18.58 -38.54
N PRO A 955 16.72 -17.69 -38.90
CA PRO A 955 16.58 -16.79 -40.05
C PRO A 955 16.26 -17.51 -41.37
N SER A 956 16.75 -18.74 -41.56
CA SER A 956 16.45 -19.54 -42.76
C SER A 956 14.96 -19.88 -42.93
N LEU A 957 14.22 -20.03 -41.83
CA LEU A 957 12.77 -20.26 -41.88
C LEU A 957 12.03 -19.02 -42.37
N LEU A 958 12.45 -17.85 -41.89
CA LEU A 958 11.92 -16.56 -42.33
C LEU A 958 12.26 -16.30 -43.79
N PHE A 959 13.48 -16.62 -44.23
CA PHE A 959 13.86 -16.52 -45.64
C PHE A 959 12.95 -17.39 -46.54
N ALA A 960 12.69 -18.64 -46.15
CA ALA A 960 11.79 -19.54 -46.87
C ALA A 960 10.35 -19.03 -46.88
N LEU A 961 9.85 -18.50 -45.76
CA LEU A 961 8.53 -17.90 -45.64
C LEU A 961 8.37 -16.69 -46.59
N LEU A 962 9.33 -15.77 -46.57
CA LEU A 962 9.31 -14.57 -47.42
C LEU A 962 9.39 -14.93 -48.90
N LYS A 963 10.20 -15.93 -49.27
CA LYS A 963 10.28 -16.43 -50.65
C LYS A 963 8.98 -17.11 -51.11
N SER A 964 8.12 -17.56 -50.20
CA SER A 964 6.82 -18.15 -50.52
C SER A 964 5.72 -17.12 -50.82
N VAL A 965 5.98 -15.83 -50.60
CA VAL A 965 5.08 -14.73 -50.94
C VAL A 965 5.00 -14.62 -52.47
N LYS A 966 3.77 -14.59 -53.00
CA LYS A 966 3.56 -14.53 -54.44
C LYS A 966 4.07 -13.17 -54.95
N GLY A 967 4.93 -13.15 -55.97
CA GLY A 967 5.53 -11.92 -56.51
C GLY A 967 6.96 -11.65 -56.04
N VAL A 968 7.42 -12.27 -54.95
CA VAL A 968 8.83 -12.15 -54.52
C VAL A 968 9.73 -12.99 -55.42
N ARG A 969 10.71 -12.34 -56.09
CA ARG A 969 11.74 -13.02 -56.89
C ARG A 969 12.92 -13.50 -56.04
N PHE A 970 13.42 -12.65 -55.17
CA PHE A 970 14.46 -12.97 -54.20
C PHE A 970 14.40 -12.01 -53.00
N VAL A 971 15.01 -12.46 -51.90
CA VAL A 971 15.19 -11.68 -50.67
C VAL A 971 16.64 -11.21 -50.66
N ASP A 972 16.85 -9.90 -50.76
CA ASP A 972 18.17 -9.27 -50.87
C ASP A 972 18.94 -9.28 -49.54
N HIS A 973 18.23 -8.88 -48.48
CA HIS A 973 18.78 -8.75 -47.16
C HIS A 973 17.71 -9.16 -46.15
N LEU A 974 18.13 -9.89 -45.11
CA LEU A 974 17.28 -10.32 -44.01
C LEU A 974 18.06 -10.20 -42.71
N THR A 975 17.60 -9.36 -41.80
CA THR A 975 18.09 -9.29 -40.43
C THR A 975 16.98 -9.58 -39.44
N LEU A 976 17.39 -10.29 -38.39
CA LEU A 976 16.55 -10.68 -37.28
C LEU A 976 17.02 -9.94 -36.03
N ALA A 977 16.15 -9.16 -35.42
CA ALA A 977 16.36 -8.61 -34.09
C ALA A 977 15.36 -9.25 -33.13
N VAL A 978 15.84 -9.65 -31.95
CA VAL A 978 15.01 -10.28 -30.92
C VAL A 978 14.96 -9.37 -29.71
N PHE A 979 13.75 -9.00 -29.29
CA PHE A 979 13.54 -8.22 -28.07
C PHE A 979 12.93 -9.10 -27.00
N ARG A 980 13.51 -9.08 -25.82
CA ARG A 980 12.92 -9.64 -24.61
C ARG A 980 11.96 -8.61 -24.03
N THR A 981 10.72 -9.03 -23.83
CA THR A 981 9.72 -8.23 -23.11
C THR A 981 9.36 -8.95 -21.82
N GLU A 982 9.68 -8.31 -20.68
CA GLU A 982 9.40 -8.81 -19.34
C GLU A 982 9.00 -7.63 -18.45
N ASN A 983 7.88 -7.74 -17.74
CA ASN A 983 7.34 -6.68 -16.87
C ASN A 983 7.22 -5.30 -17.56
N GLY A 984 6.87 -5.28 -18.86
CA GLY A 984 6.74 -4.06 -19.65
C GLY A 984 8.06 -3.41 -20.08
N GLN A 985 9.21 -3.97 -19.73
CA GLN A 985 10.51 -3.51 -20.22
C GLN A 985 10.92 -4.30 -21.46
N ARG A 986 11.24 -3.57 -22.53
CA ARG A 986 11.68 -4.11 -23.82
C ARG A 986 13.20 -3.96 -23.93
N LYS A 987 13.92 -5.07 -23.98
CA LYS A 987 15.39 -5.10 -24.13
C LYS A 987 15.79 -5.91 -25.36
N GLU A 988 16.61 -5.33 -26.22
CA GLU A 988 17.20 -6.08 -27.34
C GLU A 988 18.20 -7.12 -26.82
N LEU A 989 18.09 -8.35 -27.32
CA LEU A 989 18.95 -9.45 -26.94
C LEU A 989 20.10 -9.62 -27.94
N LEU A 990 21.29 -9.89 -27.42
CA LEU A 990 22.39 -10.39 -28.23
C LEU A 990 22.14 -11.86 -28.63
N ALA A 991 22.73 -12.29 -29.75
CA ALA A 991 22.57 -13.66 -30.26
C ALA A 991 22.98 -14.74 -29.22
N THR A 992 24.03 -14.48 -28.43
CA THR A 992 24.48 -15.36 -27.35
C THR A 992 23.48 -15.44 -26.18
N GLU A 993 22.82 -14.33 -25.84
CA GLU A 993 21.80 -14.30 -24.79
C GLU A 993 20.55 -15.05 -25.24
N TYR A 994 20.13 -14.88 -26.50
CA TYR A 994 19.02 -15.62 -27.12
C TYR A 994 19.20 -17.14 -27.03
N GLU A 995 20.44 -17.63 -27.16
CA GLU A 995 20.76 -19.05 -27.04
C GLU A 995 20.63 -19.64 -25.62
N THR A 996 20.52 -18.81 -24.59
CA THR A 996 20.44 -19.28 -23.19
C THR A 996 19.01 -19.31 -22.66
N ILE A 997 18.06 -18.67 -23.33
CA ILE A 997 16.68 -18.56 -22.88
C ILE A 997 15.93 -19.85 -23.18
N VAL A 998 15.66 -20.64 -22.12
CA VAL A 998 14.98 -21.94 -22.20
C VAL A 998 13.46 -21.87 -22.01
N HIS A 999 12.93 -20.72 -21.59
CA HIS A 999 11.53 -20.48 -21.24
C HIS A 999 10.91 -19.37 -22.09
N GLY A 1000 11.50 -19.08 -23.24
CA GLY A 1000 11.05 -18.04 -24.14
C GLY A 1000 9.94 -18.53 -25.06
N ILE A 1001 8.97 -17.68 -25.37
CA ILE A 1001 7.94 -17.90 -26.38
C ILE A 1001 8.07 -16.86 -27.49
N VAL A 1002 7.94 -17.29 -28.74
CA VAL A 1002 8.03 -16.41 -29.91
C VAL A 1002 6.76 -15.58 -30.04
N THR A 1003 6.93 -14.27 -30.25
CA THR A 1003 5.82 -13.37 -30.59
C THR A 1003 6.19 -12.43 -31.74
N GLU A 1004 5.16 -11.90 -32.40
CA GLU A 1004 5.34 -10.86 -33.41
C GLU A 1004 5.98 -9.60 -32.80
N GLY A 1005 6.90 -8.99 -33.53
CA GLY A 1005 7.51 -7.70 -33.22
C GLY A 1005 7.29 -6.70 -34.34
N ALA A 1006 7.83 -5.48 -34.18
CA ALA A 1006 7.73 -4.47 -35.24
C ALA A 1006 8.61 -4.82 -36.45
N HIS A 1007 7.99 -5.16 -37.58
CA HIS A 1007 8.67 -5.50 -38.83
C HIS A 1007 8.99 -4.26 -39.68
N ARG A 1008 10.11 -4.30 -40.42
CA ARG A 1008 10.48 -3.28 -41.42
C ARG A 1008 10.72 -3.97 -42.76
N ILE A 1009 9.77 -3.85 -43.66
CA ILE A 1009 9.83 -4.48 -44.98
C ILE A 1009 9.97 -3.38 -46.01
N SER A 1010 10.98 -3.49 -46.88
CA SER A 1010 11.11 -2.59 -48.03
C SER A 1010 11.12 -3.42 -49.31
N VAL A 1011 10.24 -3.08 -50.24
CA VAL A 1011 10.07 -3.80 -51.50
C VAL A 1011 10.60 -2.95 -52.66
N ARG A 1012 11.48 -3.51 -53.49
CA ARG A 1012 12.08 -2.84 -54.64
C ARG A 1012 11.87 -3.65 -55.93
N VAL A 1013 11.83 -2.97 -57.07
CA VAL A 1013 11.76 -3.65 -58.37
C VAL A 1013 13.14 -4.13 -58.78
N HIS A 1014 13.27 -5.41 -59.09
CA HIS A 1014 14.50 -5.93 -59.67
C HIS A 1014 14.61 -5.47 -61.13
N LYS A 1015 15.53 -4.52 -61.39
CA LYS A 1015 15.98 -4.26 -62.76
C LYS A 1015 16.84 -5.45 -63.20
N SER A 1016 16.33 -6.21 -64.15
CA SER A 1016 17.02 -7.31 -64.84
C SER A 1016 18.36 -6.90 -65.41
#